data_AF-A0A098GIL9-F1
#
_entry.id   AF-A0A098GIL9-F1
#
_cell.length_a   1.000
_cell.length_b   1.000
_cell.length_c   1.000
_cell.angle_alpha   90.00
_cell.angle_beta   90.00
_cell.angle_gamma   90.00
#
_symmetry.space_group_name_H-M   'P 1'
#
loop_
_entity.id
_entity.type
_entity.pdbx_description
1 polymer ?
#
loop_
_entity_poly.entity_id
_entity_poly.type
_entity_poly.pdbx_seq_one_letter_code
_entity_poly.pdbx_strand_id
1 'polypeptide(L)'
;MRKCWCDSTSFSFFNKDYAICNSCKTLVLQTPLADEALLVKNDETDFYGKQYWLNHQTQNLGYADIFTRSRSDLSERNLHWLKVLLKYKLPSAKILELGCSHGSFVALLRQTGYDASGVELSPWVVNYGRTTFDIPLSVGPLQDLNLTEKFDVIALMDVFEHLPDPKATISYCISKLKPNGILFIQTPQFREEMKYEELVESNGEFLPLLNKDEHIYMFTKDSATQFFKQLGMPHIQFEPAMFAHYDMFFAVSRNPFEINSNEQIESALLANPKSRLVLSLLDLRERELQLIKRLEESEFDRSARWEQIQSLTSIIQKLESDHAEYRDQIQIQQDEFLTQLQRSNEKNTIYEVNLHTLLSRRIFRLFAGLVKWPELINFKKTLRNQAVIVTPTTKTIAIDLTPILPGGENGGAKIFVLELIKQLADLAPNTQFILLTQAASHDELVRLESHNIKCKMVLNTPVRDSFLFRALLAVARRLPYKPRKLSFLGYRLSLFLKRRGTHSLLKELGADLLFCPFTAPTYYEVGIPTVCTIYDLQYKTYPEFFTAEDVAHRDHTFKEACRRASMLTAISEYSRQSAITHGNLKPEKIRTIYLQMAQRIMPEEAQDKMILAQLDITAKQYLLYPANFWKHKNHEMLLTAFGIACKNGLAPDVKLVCTGAGNARLSFLADAAQSMGLDERVIFPGYLTNEDLAVLMANASGIIFPSLYEGFGLPVIEAMAAGIPVACSNVTSLPEVVADAAILFNPRIPTQIAEAIISLQHDKDLCEQLIKAGIERAKLFEDSSRMAKEYWYLFQYALRQNEQQDQLTGTYEDGWVGSRMNIQVAPSTDKQILEMELFVPDWTPQSKIVVKALRDGKAQAAPLEVRRGKKAVLTLPLSAEGGCLEIKMKPTFIPAETGYSNSDQRELSLQVQRCRVIRNGGSVQLITEKKSA
;
A
#
# COMPACT_ATOMS: atom_id res chain seq x y z
N MET A 1 56.79 16.47 -3.91
CA MET A 1 55.53 15.96 -3.32
C MET A 1 55.25 16.74 -2.06
N ARG A 2 54.03 17.26 -1.93
CA ARG A 2 53.54 17.92 -0.70
C ARG A 2 53.48 16.89 0.45
N LYS A 3 53.83 17.31 1.67
CA LYS A 3 53.61 16.48 2.87
C LYS A 3 52.12 16.49 3.22
N CYS A 4 51.59 15.38 3.75
CA CYS A 4 50.21 15.37 4.24
C CYS A 4 50.09 16.28 5.49
N TRP A 5 48.90 16.74 5.81
CA TRP A 5 48.64 17.48 7.06
C TRP A 5 49.08 16.71 8.32
N CYS A 6 49.11 15.36 8.29
CA CYS A 6 49.57 14.52 9.39
C CYS A 6 51.11 14.33 9.42
N ASP A 7 51.84 15.15 8.66
CA ASP A 7 53.30 15.14 8.51
C ASP A 7 53.88 13.91 7.79
N SER A 8 53.03 12.98 7.35
CA SER A 8 53.44 11.81 6.57
C SER A 8 53.91 12.17 5.17
N THR A 9 54.93 11.44 4.71
CA THR A 9 55.48 11.48 3.35
C THR A 9 55.23 10.19 2.58
N SER A 10 54.51 9.23 3.20
CA SER A 10 54.19 7.93 2.60
C SER A 10 52.83 7.98 1.93
N PHE A 11 52.81 7.76 0.62
CA PHE A 11 51.60 7.84 -0.20
C PHE A 11 51.42 6.60 -1.07
N SER A 12 50.16 6.23 -1.30
CA SER A 12 49.75 5.30 -2.34
C SER A 12 49.17 6.07 -3.52
N PHE A 13 49.44 5.62 -4.73
CA PHE A 13 48.94 6.24 -5.95
C PHE A 13 47.41 6.20 -6.02
N PHE A 14 46.78 7.28 -6.49
CA PHE A 14 45.35 7.32 -6.82
C PHE A 14 45.13 7.78 -8.26
N ASN A 15 45.66 8.94 -8.62
CA ASN A 15 45.77 9.37 -10.03
C ASN A 15 47.02 10.25 -10.23
N LYS A 16 47.14 10.89 -11.40
CA LYS A 16 48.31 11.73 -11.74
C LYS A 16 48.48 12.96 -10.84
N ASP A 17 47.39 13.48 -10.27
CA ASP A 17 47.37 14.73 -9.49
C ASP A 17 47.28 14.47 -7.97
N TYR A 18 46.60 13.39 -7.57
CA TYR A 18 46.28 13.06 -6.17
C TYR A 18 46.88 11.72 -5.74
N ALA A 19 47.26 11.62 -4.46
CA ALA A 19 47.71 10.38 -3.83
C ALA A 19 47.11 10.22 -2.42
N ILE A 20 46.89 8.97 -2.00
CA ILE A 20 46.31 8.63 -0.70
C ILE A 20 47.41 8.58 0.36
N CYS A 21 47.29 9.33 1.44
CA CYS A 21 48.22 9.26 2.57
C CYS A 21 48.11 7.90 3.27
N ASN A 22 49.22 7.17 3.37
CA ASN A 22 49.21 5.84 3.99
C ASN A 22 48.95 5.88 5.50
N SER A 23 49.21 7.02 6.15
CA SER A 23 49.07 7.18 7.60
C SER A 23 47.67 7.58 8.05
N CYS A 24 47.04 8.54 7.37
CA CYS A 24 45.73 9.06 7.76
C CYS A 24 44.64 8.87 6.71
N LYS A 25 44.95 8.30 5.55
CA LYS A 25 44.00 7.99 4.46
C LYS A 25 43.37 9.19 3.74
N THR A 26 43.77 10.41 4.08
CA THR A 26 43.40 11.62 3.32
C THR A 26 43.95 11.54 1.90
N LEU A 27 43.14 11.92 0.92
CA LEU A 27 43.57 12.10 -0.46
C LEU A 27 44.18 13.50 -0.60
N VAL A 28 45.42 13.57 -1.10
CA VAL A 28 46.26 14.77 -1.08
C VAL A 28 46.75 15.12 -2.47
N LEU A 29 46.53 16.38 -2.87
CA LEU A 29 47.11 16.95 -4.08
C LEU A 29 48.64 16.94 -4.01
N GLN A 30 49.28 16.31 -4.99
CA GLN A 30 50.73 16.07 -4.99
C GLN A 30 51.54 17.29 -5.45
N THR A 31 50.96 18.09 -6.34
CA THR A 31 51.55 19.33 -6.85
C THR A 31 51.11 20.48 -5.95
N PRO A 32 52.03 21.14 -5.22
CA PRO A 32 51.66 22.27 -4.38
C PRO A 32 51.15 23.43 -5.25
N LEU A 33 49.97 23.95 -4.90
CA LEU A 33 49.53 25.27 -5.34
C LEU A 33 50.47 26.32 -4.73
N ALA A 34 50.83 27.35 -5.50
CA ALA A 34 51.56 28.47 -4.94
C ALA A 34 50.68 29.15 -3.89
N ASP A 35 51.23 29.47 -2.71
CA ASP A 35 50.45 30.06 -1.60
C ASP A 35 49.73 31.36 -2.00
N GLU A 36 50.25 32.06 -3.01
CA GLU A 36 49.67 33.28 -3.57
C GLU A 36 48.48 33.04 -4.53
N ALA A 37 48.34 31.82 -5.08
CA ALA A 37 47.32 31.49 -6.07
C ALA A 37 45.89 31.43 -5.47
N LEU A 38 45.78 31.32 -4.15
CA LEU A 38 44.52 31.26 -3.42
C LEU A 38 44.16 32.59 -2.73
N LEU A 39 44.95 33.64 -2.97
CA LEU A 39 44.68 34.99 -2.50
C LEU A 39 44.09 35.82 -3.64
N VAL A 40 43.15 36.72 -3.31
CA VAL A 40 42.60 37.68 -4.28
C VAL A 40 43.39 38.98 -4.18
N LYS A 41 44.38 39.19 -5.07
CA LYS A 41 45.13 40.45 -5.19
C LYS A 41 44.56 41.33 -6.32
N ASN A 42 44.21 40.72 -7.45
CA ASN A 42 43.46 41.29 -8.55
C ASN A 42 42.06 40.68 -8.59
N ASP A 43 41.12 41.42 -8.01
CA ASP A 43 39.73 41.01 -7.80
C ASP A 43 38.93 40.74 -9.08
N GLU A 44 39.42 41.18 -10.25
CA GLU A 44 38.76 40.84 -11.51
C GLU A 44 39.10 39.40 -11.94
N THR A 45 40.39 39.04 -11.98
CA THR A 45 40.85 37.81 -12.66
C THR A 45 41.37 36.72 -11.74
N ASP A 46 41.74 37.05 -10.50
CA ASP A 46 42.30 36.08 -9.57
C ASP A 46 41.26 35.04 -9.18
N PHE A 47 41.77 33.91 -8.71
CA PHE A 47 40.96 32.80 -8.24
C PHE A 47 40.08 33.23 -7.05
N TYR A 48 38.79 32.86 -7.06
CA TYR A 48 37.73 33.40 -6.16
C TYR A 48 37.36 34.89 -6.33
N GLY A 49 37.95 35.61 -7.29
CA GLY A 49 37.54 36.96 -7.69
C GLY A 49 36.25 36.99 -8.52
N LYS A 50 35.91 38.14 -9.09
CA LYS A 50 34.65 38.37 -9.81
C LYS A 50 34.44 37.44 -11.01
N GLN A 51 35.46 37.20 -11.83
CA GLN A 51 35.33 36.35 -13.01
C GLN A 51 35.11 34.87 -12.64
N TYR A 52 35.61 34.44 -11.48
CA TYR A 52 35.31 33.11 -10.95
C TYR A 52 33.79 32.96 -10.74
N TRP A 53 33.16 33.93 -10.07
CA TRP A 53 31.74 33.89 -9.72
C TRP A 53 30.76 34.12 -10.88
N LEU A 54 31.17 34.87 -11.92
CA LEU A 54 30.32 35.17 -13.08
C LEU A 54 30.49 34.18 -14.22
N ASN A 55 31.74 33.86 -14.56
CA ASN A 55 32.07 33.11 -15.78
C ASN A 55 32.59 31.72 -15.49
N HIS A 56 33.51 31.53 -14.54
CA HIS A 56 34.05 30.19 -14.27
C HIS A 56 32.98 29.23 -13.73
N GLN A 57 32.19 29.68 -12.74
CA GLN A 57 31.08 28.89 -12.20
C GLN A 57 30.12 28.43 -13.29
N THR A 58 29.73 29.32 -14.20
CA THR A 58 28.74 29.04 -15.25
C THR A 58 29.32 28.28 -16.43
N GLN A 59 30.44 28.74 -17.00
CA GLN A 59 30.99 28.22 -18.26
C GLN A 59 31.87 26.98 -18.05
N ASN A 60 32.60 26.91 -16.94
CA ASN A 60 33.57 25.83 -16.70
C ASN A 60 32.99 24.73 -15.81
N LEU A 61 32.16 25.08 -14.82
CA LEU A 61 31.62 24.14 -13.84
C LEU A 61 30.13 23.83 -14.03
N GLY A 62 29.41 24.61 -14.85
CA GLY A 62 27.97 24.43 -15.11
C GLY A 62 27.07 24.82 -13.92
N TYR A 63 27.61 25.50 -12.93
CA TYR A 63 26.88 26.02 -11.78
C TYR A 63 26.26 27.39 -12.08
N ALA A 64 25.24 27.77 -11.32
CA ALA A 64 24.63 29.08 -11.48
C ALA A 64 25.59 30.20 -11.01
N ASP A 65 25.43 31.39 -11.58
CA ASP A 65 26.19 32.57 -11.16
C ASP A 65 25.84 33.01 -9.72
N ILE A 66 26.65 33.91 -9.18
CA ILE A 66 26.47 34.42 -7.81
C ILE A 66 25.11 35.10 -7.58
N PHE A 67 24.49 35.68 -8.60
CA PHE A 67 23.18 36.33 -8.47
C PHE A 67 22.06 35.32 -8.29
N THR A 68 22.11 34.22 -9.05
CA THR A 68 21.15 33.13 -8.94
C THR A 68 21.36 32.36 -7.64
N ARG A 69 22.63 32.03 -7.33
CA ARG A 69 23.00 31.29 -6.12
C ARG A 69 22.64 32.01 -4.83
N SER A 70 22.83 33.33 -4.76
CA SER A 70 22.49 34.10 -3.57
C SER A 70 21.01 33.99 -3.19
N ARG A 71 20.14 33.69 -4.16
CA ARG A 71 18.72 33.38 -3.94
C ARG A 71 18.46 31.89 -3.70
N SER A 72 18.96 30.98 -4.54
CA SER A 72 18.65 29.55 -4.44
C SER A 72 19.20 28.93 -3.14
N ASP A 73 20.41 29.33 -2.73
CA ASP A 73 21.09 28.75 -1.58
C ASP A 73 20.34 29.03 -0.27
N LEU A 74 19.56 30.13 -0.20
CA LEU A 74 18.72 30.46 0.96
C LEU A 74 17.66 29.40 1.27
N SER A 75 16.97 28.88 0.24
CA SER A 75 15.91 27.87 0.39
C SER A 75 16.44 26.44 0.43
N GLU A 76 17.69 26.24 0.03
CA GLU A 76 18.30 24.92 -0.11
C GLU A 76 19.40 24.70 0.94
N ARG A 77 20.66 24.95 0.59
CA ARG A 77 21.86 24.65 1.39
C ARG A 77 21.83 25.38 2.74
N ASN A 78 21.54 26.68 2.74
CA ASN A 78 21.56 27.50 3.96
C ASN A 78 20.51 27.04 4.96
N LEU A 79 19.33 26.65 4.48
CA LEU A 79 18.24 26.19 5.32
C LEU A 79 18.56 24.81 5.92
N HIS A 80 19.21 23.93 5.15
CA HIS A 80 19.73 22.66 5.64
C HIS A 80 20.79 22.87 6.74
N TRP A 81 21.76 23.75 6.50
CA TRP A 81 22.79 24.08 7.49
C TRP A 81 22.20 24.69 8.75
N LEU A 82 21.27 25.63 8.62
CA LEU A 82 20.59 26.23 9.77
C LEU A 82 19.84 25.19 10.60
N LYS A 83 19.08 24.29 9.95
CA LYS A 83 18.32 23.24 10.64
C LYS A 83 19.22 22.36 11.51
N VAL A 84 20.40 22.01 10.99
CA VAL A 84 21.37 21.21 11.75
C VAL A 84 22.04 22.05 12.83
N LEU A 85 22.39 23.30 12.56
CA LEU A 85 22.99 24.20 13.55
C LEU A 85 22.13 24.40 14.80
N LEU A 86 20.80 24.55 14.61
CA LEU A 86 19.82 24.72 15.70
C LEU A 86 19.84 23.56 16.70
N LYS A 87 20.26 22.35 16.29
CA LYS A 87 20.47 21.21 17.20
C LYS A 87 21.56 21.48 18.24
N TYR A 88 22.56 22.29 17.90
CA TYR A 88 23.73 22.51 18.75
C TYR A 88 23.74 23.88 19.43
N LYS A 89 23.30 24.94 18.73
CA LYS A 89 23.31 26.31 19.24
C LYS A 89 22.05 27.05 18.84
N LEU A 90 21.27 27.50 19.83
CA LEU A 90 20.09 28.33 19.62
C LEU A 90 20.46 29.82 19.51
N PRO A 91 19.63 30.67 18.86
CA PRO A 91 19.78 32.12 18.94
C PRO A 91 19.76 32.62 20.39
N SER A 92 20.50 33.67 20.76
CA SER A 92 21.28 34.60 19.93
C SER A 92 22.80 34.31 19.96
N ALA A 93 23.23 33.06 19.71
CA ALA A 93 24.65 32.71 19.67
C ALA A 93 25.44 33.58 18.65
N LYS A 94 26.73 33.84 18.94
CA LYS A 94 27.63 34.61 18.07
C LYS A 94 28.36 33.70 17.09
N ILE A 95 28.24 33.99 15.80
CA ILE A 95 28.66 33.12 14.70
C ILE A 95 29.59 33.86 13.74
N LEU A 96 30.67 33.18 13.35
CA LEU A 96 31.54 33.59 12.25
C LEU A 96 31.43 32.55 11.12
N GLU A 97 31.09 32.97 9.92
CA GLU A 97 31.22 32.15 8.71
C GLU A 97 32.54 32.50 8.01
N LEU A 98 33.42 31.52 7.88
CA LEU A 98 34.66 31.66 7.13
C LEU A 98 34.42 31.22 5.69
N GLY A 99 34.80 32.04 4.71
CA GLY A 99 34.53 31.79 3.29
C GLY A 99 33.04 31.93 2.97
N CYS A 100 32.42 33.05 3.36
CA CYS A 100 30.97 33.19 3.30
C CYS A 100 30.40 33.41 1.89
N SER A 101 31.24 33.49 0.85
CA SER A 101 30.82 33.74 -0.53
C SER A 101 29.89 34.98 -0.59
N HIS A 102 28.73 34.88 -1.23
CA HIS A 102 27.71 35.95 -1.31
C HIS A 102 27.06 36.32 0.03
N GLY A 103 27.33 35.58 1.11
CA GLY A 103 26.90 35.93 2.48
C GLY A 103 25.45 35.61 2.80
N SER A 104 24.76 34.81 1.98
CA SER A 104 23.33 34.53 2.20
C SER A 104 23.09 33.65 3.44
N PHE A 105 24.07 32.84 3.87
CA PHE A 105 23.97 32.10 5.13
C PHE A 105 24.10 33.02 6.34
N VAL A 106 25.08 33.94 6.37
CA VAL A 106 25.11 35.06 7.35
C VAL A 106 23.77 35.80 7.40
N ALA A 107 23.19 36.14 6.25
CA ALA A 107 21.90 36.83 6.18
C ALA A 107 20.79 36.02 6.85
N LEU A 108 20.68 34.73 6.53
CA LEU A 108 19.69 33.82 7.12
C LEU A 108 19.88 33.65 8.63
N LEU A 109 21.11 33.51 9.10
CA LEU A 109 21.43 33.43 10.52
C LEU A 109 20.98 34.70 11.27
N ARG A 110 21.24 35.89 10.71
CA ARG A 110 20.79 37.15 11.30
C ARG A 110 19.27 37.28 11.32
N GLN A 111 18.58 36.85 10.27
CA GLN A 111 17.11 36.80 10.25
C GLN A 111 16.54 35.84 11.30
N THR A 112 17.28 34.78 11.62
CA THR A 112 16.95 33.81 12.67
C THR A 112 17.22 34.35 14.08
N GLY A 113 17.97 35.44 14.21
CA GLY A 113 18.26 36.11 15.48
C GLY A 113 19.65 35.82 16.06
N TYR A 114 20.57 35.22 15.28
CA TYR A 114 21.96 35.08 15.68
C TYR A 114 22.75 36.39 15.49
N ASP A 115 23.81 36.57 16.29
CA ASP A 115 24.84 37.58 16.02
C ASP A 115 25.86 37.00 15.04
N ALA A 116 25.52 37.01 13.73
CA ALA A 116 26.35 36.42 12.69
C ALA A 116 27.10 37.48 11.86
N SER A 117 28.33 37.13 11.48
CA SER A 117 29.23 37.87 10.59
C SER A 117 30.00 36.89 9.69
N GLY A 118 30.53 37.38 8.58
CA GLY A 118 31.27 36.54 7.62
C GLY A 118 32.61 37.12 7.21
N VAL A 119 33.48 36.27 6.68
CA VAL A 119 34.79 36.63 6.12
C VAL A 119 34.89 36.04 4.73
N GLU A 120 35.35 36.84 3.76
CA GLU A 120 35.55 36.43 2.38
C GLU A 120 36.79 37.11 1.78
N LEU A 121 37.46 36.44 0.84
CA LEU A 121 38.73 36.92 0.28
C LEU A 121 38.53 38.04 -0.74
N SER A 122 37.48 37.96 -1.57
CA SER A 122 37.23 38.93 -2.66
C SER A 122 36.55 40.21 -2.16
N PRO A 123 37.15 41.40 -2.36
CA PRO A 123 36.50 42.69 -2.10
C PRO A 123 35.16 42.86 -2.82
N TRP A 124 35.06 42.41 -4.08
CA TRP A 124 33.86 42.52 -4.91
C TRP A 124 32.73 41.65 -4.36
N VAL A 125 33.03 40.40 -3.99
CA VAL A 125 32.05 39.49 -3.38
C VAL A 125 31.57 40.03 -2.04
N VAL A 126 32.46 40.56 -1.20
CA VAL A 126 32.09 41.23 0.05
C VAL A 126 31.20 42.43 -0.18
N ASN A 127 31.52 43.27 -1.17
CA ASN A 127 30.69 44.41 -1.53
C ASN A 127 29.29 43.96 -2.02
N TYR A 128 29.24 42.90 -2.83
CA TYR A 128 27.98 42.30 -3.27
C TYR A 128 27.15 41.80 -2.09
N GLY A 129 27.73 41.03 -1.16
CA GLY A 129 27.02 40.51 0.01
C GLY A 129 26.51 41.63 0.94
N ARG A 130 27.34 42.65 1.22
CA ARG A 130 26.95 43.82 2.02
C ARG A 130 25.80 44.59 1.40
N THR A 131 25.85 44.84 0.09
CA THR A 131 24.82 45.62 -0.62
C THR A 131 23.53 44.84 -0.84
N THR A 132 23.63 43.52 -1.04
CA THR A 132 22.47 42.65 -1.31
C THR A 132 21.69 42.31 -0.04
N PHE A 133 22.38 42.03 1.08
CA PHE A 133 21.75 41.50 2.29
C PHE A 133 21.85 42.40 3.52
N ASP A 134 22.59 43.52 3.46
CA ASP A 134 22.84 44.41 4.60
C ASP A 134 23.44 43.66 5.83
N ILE A 135 24.59 43.03 5.60
CA ILE A 135 25.25 42.12 6.56
C ILE A 135 26.72 42.46 6.82
N PRO A 136 27.24 42.16 8.03
CA PRO A 136 28.63 42.45 8.39
C PRO A 136 29.57 41.38 7.81
N LEU A 137 30.18 41.69 6.67
CA LEU A 137 31.23 40.87 6.04
C LEU A 137 32.58 41.58 6.12
N SER A 138 33.67 40.86 6.36
CA SER A 138 35.05 41.38 6.32
C SER A 138 35.83 40.80 5.13
N VAL A 139 36.74 41.60 4.57
CA VAL A 139 37.58 41.21 3.42
C VAL A 139 38.93 40.70 3.91
N GLY A 140 39.38 39.58 3.35
CA GLY A 140 40.76 39.09 3.43
C GLY A 140 40.94 37.82 4.26
N PRO A 141 42.17 37.28 4.32
CA PRO A 141 42.48 36.08 5.06
C PRO A 141 42.17 36.20 6.55
N LEU A 142 41.69 35.12 7.16
CA LEU A 142 41.29 35.10 8.56
C LEU A 142 42.42 35.51 9.53
N GLN A 143 43.67 35.18 9.18
CA GLN A 143 44.87 35.48 9.97
C GLN A 143 45.20 36.98 10.01
N ASP A 144 44.84 37.72 8.96
CA ASP A 144 45.08 39.15 8.85
C ASP A 144 43.99 39.96 9.57
N LEU A 145 42.87 39.32 9.88
CA LEU A 145 41.79 39.92 10.66
C LEU A 145 42.15 39.91 12.15
N ASN A 146 42.26 41.10 12.72
CA ASN A 146 42.47 41.30 14.16
C ASN A 146 41.17 41.05 14.95
N LEU A 147 40.69 39.80 14.95
CA LEU A 147 39.49 39.37 15.65
C LEU A 147 39.77 39.32 17.16
N THR A 148 39.25 40.28 17.92
CA THR A 148 39.39 40.32 19.39
C THR A 148 38.32 39.50 20.12
N GLU A 149 37.20 39.22 19.45
CA GLU A 149 36.04 38.56 20.04
C GLU A 149 36.13 37.03 20.02
N LYS A 150 35.27 36.37 20.81
CA LYS A 150 35.11 34.91 20.87
C LYS A 150 33.74 34.48 20.34
N PHE A 151 33.70 33.38 19.59
CA PHE A 151 32.52 32.88 18.90
C PHE A 151 31.94 31.62 19.54
N ASP A 152 30.62 31.47 19.50
CA ASP A 152 29.92 30.23 19.87
C ASP A 152 30.00 29.19 18.74
N VAL A 153 30.06 29.66 17.49
CA VAL A 153 30.15 28.83 16.29
C VAL A 153 31.11 29.48 15.31
N ILE A 154 32.02 28.71 14.73
CA ILE A 154 32.73 29.09 13.51
C ILE A 154 32.35 28.08 12.44
N ALA A 155 31.68 28.55 11.40
CA ALA A 155 31.19 27.76 10.28
C ALA A 155 32.19 27.80 9.12
N LEU A 156 32.44 26.64 8.52
CA LEU A 156 33.28 26.45 7.34
C LEU A 156 32.50 25.58 6.35
N MET A 157 31.80 26.22 5.40
CA MET A 157 31.01 25.52 4.39
C MET A 157 31.82 25.48 3.10
N ASP A 158 32.28 24.29 2.71
CA ASP A 158 33.05 24.07 1.48
C ASP A 158 34.36 24.91 1.48
N VAL A 159 35.09 24.88 2.61
CA VAL A 159 36.35 25.63 2.84
C VAL A 159 37.51 24.73 3.26
N PHE A 160 37.24 23.66 4.00
CA PHE A 160 38.27 22.89 4.71
C PHE A 160 39.28 22.21 3.77
N GLU A 161 38.80 21.81 2.60
CA GLU A 161 39.51 21.17 1.49
C GLU A 161 40.45 22.12 0.73
N HIS A 162 40.18 23.43 0.80
CA HIS A 162 40.93 24.48 0.10
C HIS A 162 42.08 25.05 0.93
N LEU A 163 42.14 24.73 2.23
CA LEU A 163 43.13 25.32 3.14
C LEU A 163 44.55 24.81 2.82
N PRO A 164 45.52 25.70 2.52
CA PRO A 164 46.91 25.30 2.28
C PRO A 164 47.57 24.69 3.52
N ASP A 165 47.33 25.34 4.67
CA ASP A 165 47.68 24.85 6.00
C ASP A 165 46.41 24.76 6.86
N PRO A 166 45.71 23.60 6.81
CA PRO A 166 44.50 23.40 7.59
C PRO A 166 44.81 23.39 9.10
N LYS A 167 46.00 22.92 9.53
CA LYS A 167 46.35 22.88 10.95
C LYS A 167 46.47 24.28 11.53
N ALA A 168 47.18 25.19 10.86
CA ALA A 168 47.34 26.56 11.32
C ALA A 168 46.00 27.31 11.35
N THR A 169 45.23 27.23 10.26
CA THR A 169 43.94 27.93 10.15
C THR A 169 42.94 27.42 11.18
N ILE A 170 42.75 26.10 11.30
CA ILE A 170 41.83 25.54 12.28
C ILE A 170 42.30 25.81 13.70
N SER A 171 43.60 25.74 14.00
CA SER A 171 44.12 26.11 15.33
C SER A 171 43.78 27.57 15.69
N TYR A 172 43.84 28.48 14.72
CA TYR A 172 43.41 29.86 14.91
C TYR A 172 41.90 29.95 15.17
N CYS A 173 41.05 29.27 14.39
CA CYS A 173 39.61 29.19 14.64
C CYS A 173 39.31 28.67 16.05
N ILE A 174 39.96 27.57 16.45
CA ILE A 174 39.86 26.99 17.79
C ILE A 174 40.23 28.03 18.85
N SER A 175 41.30 28.79 18.64
CA SER A 175 41.71 29.86 19.55
C SER A 175 40.66 30.97 19.68
N LYS A 176 39.76 31.15 18.71
CA LYS A 176 38.67 32.14 18.73
C LYS A 176 37.32 31.57 19.20
N LEU A 177 37.21 30.26 19.41
CA LEU A 177 36.02 29.67 20.01
C LEU A 177 35.93 29.92 21.51
N LYS A 178 34.71 30.14 22.01
CA LYS A 178 34.36 30.05 23.43
C LYS A 178 34.63 28.63 23.95
N PRO A 179 34.72 28.42 25.28
CA PRO A 179 34.96 27.09 25.85
C PRO A 179 33.97 26.00 25.37
N ASN A 180 32.68 26.35 25.28
CA ASN A 180 31.62 25.48 24.77
C ASN A 180 31.27 25.76 23.29
N GLY A 181 32.16 26.45 22.56
CA GLY A 181 31.96 26.76 21.15
C GLY A 181 32.24 25.56 20.25
N ILE A 182 31.66 25.58 19.05
CA ILE A 182 31.80 24.49 18.08
C ILE A 182 32.38 24.99 16.75
N LEU A 183 33.09 24.10 16.06
CA LEU A 183 33.30 24.23 14.61
C LEU A 183 32.17 23.50 13.88
N PHE A 184 31.69 24.07 12.79
CA PHE A 184 30.58 23.55 12.03
C PHE A 184 30.98 23.47 10.55
N ILE A 185 31.19 22.25 10.03
CA ILE A 185 32.00 22.04 8.82
C ILE A 185 31.27 21.14 7.84
N GLN A 186 31.14 21.62 6.60
CA GLN A 186 30.81 20.80 5.43
C GLN A 186 32.00 20.78 4.47
N THR A 187 32.31 19.61 3.90
CA THR A 187 33.44 19.42 3.00
C THR A 187 33.28 18.09 2.23
N PRO A 188 33.89 17.94 1.04
CA PRO A 188 33.95 16.67 0.33
C PRO A 188 34.50 15.51 1.18
N GLN A 189 33.85 14.36 1.07
CA GLN A 189 34.25 13.12 1.72
C GLN A 189 34.93 12.18 0.74
N PHE A 190 36.25 12.00 0.89
CA PHE A 190 36.92 10.87 0.26
C PHE A 190 36.55 9.57 0.97
N ARG A 191 36.27 8.51 0.20
CA ARG A 191 36.01 7.16 0.74
C ARG A 191 37.08 6.21 0.23
N GLU A 192 37.67 5.42 1.13
CA GLU A 192 38.84 4.58 0.81
C GLU A 192 38.55 3.52 -0.25
N GLU A 193 37.28 3.09 -0.36
CA GLU A 193 36.82 2.16 -1.38
C GLU A 193 36.75 2.74 -2.80
N MET A 194 36.82 4.06 -2.96
CA MET A 194 36.79 4.70 -4.28
C MET A 194 38.08 4.37 -5.04
N LYS A 195 37.94 3.96 -6.30
CA LYS A 195 39.05 3.82 -7.25
C LYS A 195 38.90 4.82 -8.38
N TYR A 196 40.02 5.40 -8.82
CA TYR A 196 39.99 6.44 -9.84
C TYR A 196 39.46 5.91 -11.18
N GLU A 197 39.88 4.72 -11.59
CA GLU A 197 39.45 4.09 -12.84
C GLU A 197 37.93 3.88 -12.86
N GLU A 198 37.38 3.39 -11.74
CA GLU A 198 35.93 3.17 -11.58
C GLU A 198 35.16 4.50 -11.63
N LEU A 199 35.67 5.57 -11.00
CA LEU A 199 35.06 6.90 -11.07
C LEU A 199 35.03 7.46 -12.49
N VAL A 200 36.07 7.21 -13.28
CA VAL A 200 36.14 7.63 -14.69
C VAL A 200 35.18 6.81 -15.55
N GLU A 201 35.19 5.48 -15.39
CA GLU A 201 34.31 4.57 -16.14
C GLU A 201 32.83 4.85 -15.89
N SER A 202 32.46 5.17 -14.64
CA SER A 202 31.07 5.42 -14.25
C SER A 202 30.64 6.88 -14.41
N ASN A 203 31.53 7.79 -14.82
CA ASN A 203 31.34 9.24 -14.71
C ASN A 203 30.83 9.67 -13.31
N GLY A 204 31.49 9.17 -12.26
CA GLY A 204 31.04 9.29 -10.88
C GLY A 204 31.01 10.74 -10.37
N GLU A 205 30.04 11.06 -9.51
CA GLU A 205 29.79 12.44 -9.00
C GLU A 205 30.92 13.01 -8.14
N PHE A 206 31.85 12.18 -7.66
CA PHE A 206 33.06 12.63 -6.95
C PHE A 206 34.17 13.10 -7.92
N LEU A 207 34.11 12.71 -9.20
CA LEU A 207 35.15 13.01 -10.20
C LEU A 207 35.31 14.53 -10.44
N PRO A 208 34.25 15.35 -10.54
CA PRO A 208 34.38 16.81 -10.66
C PRO A 208 35.06 17.46 -9.45
N LEU A 209 35.01 16.81 -8.28
CA LEU A 209 35.68 17.29 -7.08
C LEU A 209 37.19 17.04 -7.13
N LEU A 210 37.72 16.22 -8.04
CA LEU A 210 39.17 16.07 -8.26
C LEU A 210 39.75 17.28 -9.02
N ASN A 211 39.44 18.48 -8.54
CA ASN A 211 39.89 19.74 -9.09
C ASN A 211 41.24 20.14 -8.49
N LYS A 212 42.31 19.85 -9.21
CA LYS A 212 43.70 20.12 -8.81
C LYS A 212 44.02 21.60 -8.59
N ASP A 213 43.19 22.50 -9.10
CA ASP A 213 43.39 23.94 -8.98
C ASP A 213 42.76 24.49 -7.68
N GLU A 214 41.93 23.68 -6.98
CA GLU A 214 41.11 24.11 -5.84
C GLU A 214 41.27 23.23 -4.60
N HIS A 215 41.09 21.92 -4.75
CA HIS A 215 40.95 20.99 -3.63
C HIS A 215 42.30 20.37 -3.28
N ILE A 216 42.84 20.77 -2.14
CA ILE A 216 44.15 20.35 -1.65
C ILE A 216 44.06 19.04 -0.87
N TYR A 217 43.10 18.95 0.06
CA TYR A 217 42.92 17.82 0.96
C TYR A 217 41.47 17.33 0.89
N MET A 218 41.27 16.06 0.58
CA MET A 218 39.95 15.42 0.70
C MET A 218 40.01 14.37 1.80
N PHE A 219 39.24 14.62 2.85
CA PHE A 219 39.32 13.88 4.08
C PHE A 219 38.35 12.69 4.07
N THR A 220 38.80 11.56 4.61
CA THR A 220 37.89 10.52 5.11
C THR A 220 37.34 10.95 6.47
N LYS A 221 36.22 10.36 6.91
CA LYS A 221 35.68 10.60 8.27
C LYS A 221 36.69 10.27 9.36
N ASP A 222 37.47 9.22 9.18
CA ASP A 222 38.51 8.80 10.12
C ASP A 222 39.65 9.81 10.16
N SER A 223 40.07 10.30 8.99
CA SER A 223 41.12 11.31 8.89
C SER A 223 40.71 12.65 9.50
N ALA A 224 39.45 13.08 9.29
CA ALA A 224 38.90 14.28 9.92
C ALA A 224 38.80 14.10 11.45
N THR A 225 38.32 12.95 11.91
CA THR A 225 38.26 12.62 13.35
C THR A 225 39.66 12.67 13.98
N GLN A 226 40.65 12.08 13.32
CA GLN A 226 42.05 12.12 13.76
C GLN A 226 42.59 13.56 13.79
N PHE A 227 42.31 14.35 12.75
CA PHE A 227 42.73 15.74 12.63
C PHE A 227 42.25 16.58 13.81
N PHE A 228 40.94 16.58 14.09
CA PHE A 228 40.38 17.40 15.18
C PHE A 228 40.77 16.88 16.56
N LYS A 229 40.91 15.56 16.73
CA LYS A 229 41.42 14.98 17.97
C LYS A 229 42.84 15.44 18.28
N GLN A 230 43.72 15.55 17.28
CA GLN A 230 45.09 16.07 17.46
C GLN A 230 45.12 17.56 17.85
N LEU A 231 44.11 18.34 17.43
CA LEU A 231 43.97 19.76 17.77
C LEU A 231 43.22 20.00 19.09
N GLY A 232 42.99 18.95 19.89
CA GLY A 232 42.32 19.06 21.20
C GLY A 232 40.81 19.21 21.12
N MET A 233 40.18 18.75 20.04
CA MET A 233 38.73 18.77 19.83
C MET A 233 38.20 17.36 19.57
N PRO A 234 38.13 16.50 20.61
CA PRO A 234 37.91 15.07 20.44
C PRO A 234 36.44 14.69 20.16
N HIS A 235 35.49 15.61 20.35
CA HIS A 235 34.07 15.32 20.14
C HIS A 235 33.65 15.77 18.75
N ILE A 236 33.37 14.81 17.88
CA ILE A 236 32.88 15.02 16.52
C ILE A 236 31.51 14.35 16.37
N GLN A 237 30.56 15.05 15.75
CA GLN A 237 29.25 14.52 15.42
C GLN A 237 29.01 14.72 13.94
N PHE A 238 29.00 13.61 13.18
CA PHE A 238 28.63 13.63 11.77
C PHE A 238 27.10 13.71 11.62
N GLU A 239 26.68 14.55 10.70
CA GLU A 239 25.30 14.84 10.35
C GLU A 239 25.07 14.49 8.87
N PRO A 240 23.82 14.26 8.43
CA PRO A 240 23.52 14.09 7.02
C PRO A 240 23.91 15.35 6.24
N ALA A 241 24.86 15.23 5.30
CA ALA A 241 25.16 16.28 4.35
C ALA A 241 24.01 16.40 3.32
N MET A 242 23.82 17.59 2.75
CA MET A 242 22.81 17.80 1.71
C MET A 242 23.14 16.92 0.47
N PHE A 243 24.42 16.80 0.14
CA PHE A 243 24.92 15.95 -0.94
C PHE A 243 25.71 14.76 -0.36
N ALA A 244 25.03 13.93 0.44
CA ALA A 244 25.66 12.83 1.18
C ALA A 244 26.42 11.78 0.32
N HIS A 245 26.25 11.81 -1.00
CA HIS A 245 26.96 10.95 -1.94
C HIS A 245 28.43 11.38 -2.13
N TYR A 246 28.76 12.67 -2.04
CA TYR A 246 30.14 13.16 -2.12
C TYR A 246 30.61 14.03 -0.94
N ASP A 247 29.71 14.54 -0.09
CA ASP A 247 30.05 15.38 1.06
C ASP A 247 29.95 14.66 2.40
N MET A 248 30.70 15.18 3.38
CA MET A 248 30.43 14.99 4.80
C MET A 248 30.12 16.32 5.49
N PHE A 249 29.27 16.25 6.51
CA PHE A 249 28.87 17.40 7.31
C PHE A 249 28.98 17.04 8.79
N PHE A 250 29.60 17.90 9.60
CA PHE A 250 29.84 17.57 11.00
C PHE A 250 30.07 18.78 11.90
N ALA A 251 29.75 18.61 13.17
CA ALA A 251 30.11 19.53 14.25
C ALA A 251 31.31 18.99 15.03
N VAL A 252 32.17 19.88 15.53
CA VAL A 252 33.34 19.53 16.36
C VAL A 252 33.37 20.40 17.63
N SER A 253 33.64 19.79 18.79
CA SER A 253 33.64 20.45 20.09
C SER A 253 34.75 19.96 21.02
N ARG A 254 35.11 20.80 22.01
CA ARG A 254 36.05 20.45 23.11
C ARG A 254 35.37 19.59 24.15
N ASN A 255 34.07 19.81 24.31
CA ASN A 255 33.20 19.17 25.28
C ASN A 255 32.15 18.33 24.55
N PRO A 256 31.55 17.32 25.20
CA PRO A 256 30.41 16.58 24.66
C PRO A 256 29.29 17.53 24.19
N PHE A 257 28.59 17.15 23.12
CA PHE A 257 27.50 17.97 22.57
C PHE A 257 26.27 17.94 23.48
N GLU A 258 25.67 19.11 23.68
CA GLU A 258 24.33 19.27 24.21
C GLU A 258 23.37 19.47 23.03
N ILE A 259 22.46 18.52 22.83
CA ILE A 259 21.53 18.54 21.69
C ILE A 259 20.19 19.14 22.14
N ASN A 260 19.76 20.20 21.46
CA ASN A 260 18.46 20.82 21.68
C ASN A 260 17.34 19.95 21.12
N SER A 261 16.24 19.83 21.86
CA SER A 261 15.02 19.20 21.38
C SER A 261 14.30 20.09 20.36
N ASN A 262 13.44 19.49 19.53
CA ASN A 262 12.62 20.24 18.57
C ASN A 262 11.73 21.29 19.27
N GLU A 263 11.23 20.98 20.47
CA GLU A 263 10.43 21.91 21.27
C GLU A 263 11.25 23.13 21.72
N GLN A 264 12.51 22.92 22.12
CA GLN A 264 13.42 24.00 22.48
C GLN A 264 13.77 24.88 21.26
N ILE A 265 14.00 24.25 20.10
CA ILE A 265 14.27 24.95 18.84
C ILE A 265 13.06 25.79 18.43
N GLU A 266 11.87 25.20 18.39
CA GLU A 266 10.63 25.90 18.03
C GLU A 266 10.34 27.04 18.99
N SER A 267 10.49 26.81 20.30
CA SER A 267 10.32 27.85 21.32
C SER A 267 11.29 29.02 21.11
N ALA A 268 12.57 28.75 20.82
CA ALA A 268 13.56 29.78 20.55
C ALA A 268 13.23 30.59 19.27
N LEU A 269 12.77 29.93 18.21
CA LEU A 269 12.37 30.57 16.96
C LEU A 269 11.04 31.34 17.07
N LEU A 270 10.13 30.93 17.94
CA LEU A 270 8.87 31.65 18.18
C LEU A 270 9.05 32.91 19.05
N ALA A 271 10.12 32.97 19.84
CA ALA A 271 10.44 34.06 20.74
C ALA A 271 10.82 35.37 20.01
N ASN A 272 11.33 35.28 18.77
CA ASN A 272 11.66 36.43 17.94
C ASN A 272 10.70 36.54 16.74
N PRO A 273 10.02 37.67 16.53
CA PRO A 273 9.10 37.86 15.40
C PRO A 273 9.75 37.60 14.03
N LYS A 274 11.03 37.95 13.85
CA LYS A 274 11.75 37.77 12.58
C LYS A 274 12.02 36.30 12.24
N SER A 275 12.22 35.45 13.25
CA SER A 275 12.48 34.02 13.05
C SER A 275 11.22 33.19 12.73
N ARG A 276 10.02 33.79 12.80
CA ARG A 276 8.77 33.11 12.38
C ARG A 276 8.73 32.83 10.88
N LEU A 277 9.25 33.75 10.07
CA LEU A 277 9.38 33.52 8.63
C LEU A 277 10.36 32.37 8.37
N VAL A 278 11.48 32.33 9.08
CA VAL A 278 12.47 31.26 8.97
C VAL A 278 11.90 29.91 9.40
N LEU A 279 11.15 29.86 10.51
CA LEU A 279 10.44 28.66 10.94
C LEU A 279 9.45 28.17 9.85
N SER A 280 8.77 29.10 9.19
CA SER A 280 7.84 28.76 8.09
C SER A 280 8.58 28.20 6.87
N LEU A 281 9.78 28.70 6.56
CA LEU A 281 10.64 28.16 5.52
C LEU A 281 11.14 26.74 5.89
N LEU A 282 11.55 26.53 7.15
CA LEU A 282 11.94 25.21 7.66
C LEU A 282 10.79 24.19 7.53
N ASP A 283 9.56 24.59 7.86
CA ASP A 283 8.36 23.75 7.71
C ASP A 283 8.06 23.42 6.24
N LEU A 284 8.22 24.40 5.35
CA LEU A 284 8.04 24.18 3.91
C LEU A 284 9.08 23.20 3.36
N ARG A 285 10.34 23.36 3.75
CA ARG A 285 11.42 22.45 3.33
C ARG A 285 11.21 21.03 3.87
N GLU A 286 10.71 20.88 5.10
CA GLU A 286 10.36 19.57 5.64
C GLU A 286 9.25 18.90 4.84
N ARG A 287 8.22 19.65 4.44
CA ARG A 287 7.15 19.15 3.56
C ARG A 287 7.69 18.75 2.18
N GLU A 288 8.56 19.56 1.60
CA GLU A 288 9.20 19.28 0.32
C GLU A 288 10.02 17.99 0.37
N LEU A 289 10.88 17.82 1.37
CA LEU A 289 11.67 16.60 1.56
C LEU A 289 10.78 15.36 1.75
N GLN A 290 9.65 15.49 2.44
CA GLN A 290 8.67 14.41 2.56
C GLN A 290 8.00 14.07 1.22
N LEU A 291 7.79 15.06 0.34
CA LEU A 291 7.26 14.84 -1.00
C LEU A 291 8.29 14.16 -1.91
N ILE A 292 9.55 14.62 -1.90
CA ILE A 292 10.65 14.00 -2.66
C ILE A 292 10.81 12.54 -2.26
N LYS A 293 10.84 12.24 -0.96
CA LYS A 293 10.92 10.85 -0.48
C LYS A 293 9.76 9.98 -0.97
N ARG A 294 8.54 10.51 -0.99
CA ARG A 294 7.37 9.79 -1.52
C ARG A 294 7.47 9.58 -3.03
N LEU A 295 8.05 10.54 -3.75
CA LEU A 295 8.31 10.41 -5.18
C LEU A 295 9.31 9.29 -5.45
N GLU A 296 10.43 9.25 -4.74
CA GLU A 296 11.44 8.18 -4.85
C GLU A 296 10.84 6.80 -4.52
N GLU A 297 10.06 6.68 -3.44
CA GLU A 297 9.34 5.45 -3.09
C GLU A 297 8.36 5.03 -4.21
N SER A 298 7.69 5.99 -4.83
CA SER A 298 6.77 5.77 -5.95
C SER A 298 7.50 5.38 -7.24
N GLU A 299 8.67 5.96 -7.53
CA GLU A 299 9.49 5.62 -8.69
C GLU A 299 10.14 4.25 -8.57
N PHE A 300 10.56 3.87 -7.36
CA PHE A 300 11.04 2.53 -7.06
C PHE A 300 9.93 1.49 -7.28
N ASP A 301 8.72 1.73 -6.74
CA ASP A 301 7.56 0.85 -6.97
C ASP A 301 7.17 0.79 -8.45
N ARG A 302 7.21 1.92 -9.17
CA ARG A 302 7.00 1.94 -10.63
C ARG A 302 8.00 1.06 -11.37
N SER A 303 9.28 1.12 -11.00
CA SER A 303 10.36 0.34 -11.62
C SER A 303 10.22 -1.15 -11.32
N ALA A 304 9.91 -1.53 -10.08
CA ALA A 304 9.65 -2.91 -9.70
C ALA A 304 8.41 -3.50 -10.43
N ARG A 305 7.34 -2.70 -10.57
CA ARG A 305 6.16 -3.10 -11.36
C ARG A 305 6.49 -3.24 -12.84
N TRP A 306 7.37 -2.40 -13.39
CA TRP A 306 7.81 -2.50 -14.78
C TRP A 306 8.54 -3.83 -15.03
N GLU A 307 9.45 -4.25 -14.15
CA GLU A 307 10.11 -5.57 -14.24
C GLU A 307 9.10 -6.72 -14.17
N GLN A 308 8.11 -6.61 -13.29
CA GLN A 308 7.05 -7.62 -13.18
C GLN A 308 6.18 -7.68 -14.43
N ILE A 309 5.83 -6.53 -15.02
CA ILE A 309 5.09 -6.46 -16.29
C ILE A 309 5.91 -7.09 -17.42
N GLN A 310 7.22 -6.83 -17.51
CA GLN A 310 8.07 -7.47 -18.50
C GLN A 310 8.12 -8.99 -18.34
N SER A 311 8.25 -9.48 -17.11
CA SER A 311 8.21 -10.92 -16.80
C SER A 311 6.87 -11.56 -17.18
N LEU A 312 5.75 -10.94 -16.80
CA LEU A 312 4.40 -11.42 -17.15
C LEU A 312 4.15 -11.38 -18.66
N THR A 313 4.63 -10.34 -19.36
CA THR A 313 4.52 -10.23 -20.83
C THR A 313 5.26 -11.38 -21.51
N SER A 314 6.45 -11.73 -21.03
CA SER A 314 7.21 -12.88 -21.54
C SER A 314 6.47 -14.21 -21.30
N ILE A 315 5.83 -14.37 -20.14
CA ILE A 315 5.02 -15.55 -19.84
C ILE A 315 3.78 -15.63 -20.76
N ILE A 316 3.10 -14.52 -20.99
CA ILE A 316 1.93 -14.45 -21.89
C ILE A 316 2.33 -14.83 -23.32
N GLN A 317 3.42 -14.26 -23.84
CA GLN A 317 3.93 -14.61 -25.18
C GLN A 317 4.23 -16.10 -25.32
N LYS A 318 4.78 -16.71 -24.26
CA LYS A 318 5.05 -18.16 -24.23
C LYS A 318 3.74 -18.97 -24.23
N LEU A 319 2.77 -18.59 -23.40
CA LEU A 319 1.47 -19.25 -23.35
C LEU A 319 0.69 -19.12 -24.67
N GLU A 320 0.76 -17.97 -25.32
CA GLU A 320 0.15 -17.75 -26.65
C GLU A 320 0.77 -18.64 -27.71
N SER A 321 2.09 -18.82 -27.69
CA SER A 321 2.80 -19.76 -28.55
C SER A 321 2.37 -21.20 -28.28
N ASP A 322 2.34 -21.63 -27.01
CA ASP A 322 1.92 -22.98 -26.63
C ASP A 322 0.45 -23.22 -27.04
N HIS A 323 -0.44 -22.22 -26.86
CA HIS A 323 -1.85 -22.30 -27.27
C HIS A 323 -2.05 -22.34 -28.79
N ALA A 324 -1.17 -21.71 -29.57
CA ALA A 324 -1.20 -21.83 -31.04
C ALA A 324 -0.85 -23.26 -31.46
N GLU A 325 0.19 -23.83 -30.87
CA GLU A 325 0.63 -25.21 -31.14
C GLU A 325 -0.45 -26.24 -30.76
N TYR A 326 -1.11 -26.07 -29.60
CA TYR A 326 -2.23 -26.93 -29.21
C TYR A 326 -3.44 -26.80 -30.16
N ARG A 327 -3.72 -25.60 -30.68
CA ARG A 327 -4.81 -25.40 -31.66
C ARG A 327 -4.54 -26.14 -32.95
N ASP A 328 -3.31 -26.08 -33.45
CA ASP A 328 -2.91 -26.79 -34.66
C ASP A 328 -3.03 -28.32 -34.47
N GLN A 329 -2.64 -28.84 -33.31
CA GLN A 329 -2.81 -30.27 -32.99
C GLN A 329 -4.29 -30.70 -32.94
N ILE A 330 -5.16 -29.88 -32.35
CA ILE A 330 -6.60 -30.15 -32.31
C ILE A 330 -7.20 -30.12 -33.72
N GLN A 331 -6.77 -29.17 -34.56
CA GLN A 331 -7.21 -29.07 -35.96
C GLN A 331 -6.82 -30.33 -36.75
N ILE A 332 -5.57 -30.80 -36.61
CA ILE A 332 -5.10 -32.04 -37.24
C ILE A 332 -5.95 -33.24 -36.79
N GLN A 333 -6.22 -33.37 -35.49
CA GLN A 333 -7.05 -34.46 -34.97
C GLN A 333 -8.50 -34.39 -35.47
N GLN A 334 -9.06 -33.20 -35.62
CA GLN A 334 -10.40 -33.00 -36.18
C GLN A 334 -10.45 -33.36 -37.66
N ASP A 335 -9.44 -32.99 -38.44
CA ASP A 335 -9.36 -33.31 -39.87
C ASP A 335 -9.17 -34.83 -40.09
N GLU A 336 -8.35 -35.49 -39.26
CA GLU A 336 -8.20 -36.96 -39.26
C GLU A 336 -9.52 -37.66 -38.91
N PHE A 337 -10.25 -37.16 -37.91
CA PHE A 337 -11.54 -37.70 -37.50
C PHE A 337 -12.61 -37.52 -38.60
N LEU A 338 -12.67 -36.34 -39.24
CA LEU A 338 -13.54 -36.07 -40.39
C LEU A 338 -13.24 -37.00 -41.57
N THR A 339 -11.95 -37.25 -41.85
CA THR A 339 -11.52 -38.17 -42.91
C THR A 339 -11.93 -39.61 -42.61
N GLN A 340 -11.85 -40.04 -41.34
CA GLN A 340 -12.36 -41.36 -40.91
C GLN A 340 -13.88 -41.45 -41.03
N LEU A 341 -14.60 -40.38 -40.69
CA LEU A 341 -16.06 -40.32 -40.78
C LEU A 341 -16.54 -40.41 -42.25
N GLN A 342 -15.87 -39.70 -43.17
CA GLN A 342 -16.13 -39.77 -44.60
C GLN A 342 -15.89 -41.18 -45.16
N ARG A 343 -14.79 -41.84 -44.75
CA ARG A 343 -14.52 -43.25 -45.10
C ARG A 343 -15.55 -44.24 -44.52
N SER A 344 -16.19 -43.90 -43.40
CA SER A 344 -17.27 -44.70 -42.82
C SER A 344 -18.62 -44.47 -43.53
N ASN A 345 -18.86 -43.24 -44.01
CA ASN A 345 -20.09 -42.87 -44.71
C ASN A 345 -20.17 -43.46 -46.14
N GLU A 346 -19.03 -43.69 -46.81
CA GLU A 346 -19.02 -44.44 -48.09
C GLU A 346 -19.42 -45.92 -47.92
N LYS A 347 -19.36 -46.47 -46.71
CA LYS A 347 -19.74 -47.87 -46.42
C LYS A 347 -21.18 -48.06 -45.92
N ASN A 348 -21.89 -46.99 -45.59
CA ASN A 348 -23.27 -47.06 -45.09
C ASN A 348 -24.18 -46.17 -45.95
N THR A 349 -24.49 -46.66 -47.16
CA THR A 349 -25.72 -46.26 -47.83
C THR A 349 -26.89 -46.84 -47.03
N ILE A 350 -27.89 -46.01 -46.68
CA ILE A 350 -29.31 -46.30 -46.43
C ILE A 350 -29.87 -45.64 -45.13
N TYR A 351 -30.87 -44.77 -45.37
CA TYR A 351 -31.81 -44.03 -44.50
C TYR A 351 -31.41 -42.67 -43.90
N GLU A 352 -31.75 -41.61 -44.64
CA GLU A 352 -32.18 -40.31 -44.12
C GLU A 352 -33.51 -40.44 -43.35
N VAL A 353 -33.64 -39.81 -42.17
CA VAL A 353 -34.83 -39.01 -41.80
C VAL A 353 -34.43 -37.81 -40.94
N ASN A 354 -34.99 -36.68 -41.34
CA ASN A 354 -34.89 -35.31 -40.85
C ASN A 354 -35.33 -35.12 -39.38
N LEU A 355 -34.57 -34.32 -38.66
CA LEU A 355 -34.74 -34.00 -37.24
C LEU A 355 -35.52 -32.69 -37.06
N HIS A 356 -36.79 -32.65 -37.45
CA HIS A 356 -37.63 -31.46 -37.19
C HIS A 356 -39.12 -31.81 -37.14
N THR A 357 -39.57 -32.49 -36.09
CA THR A 357 -40.87 -32.29 -35.40
C THR A 357 -41.08 -33.40 -34.38
N LEU A 358 -41.76 -33.08 -33.26
CA LEU A 358 -42.04 -33.91 -32.07
C LEU A 358 -40.93 -33.81 -31.01
N LEU A 359 -40.77 -32.67 -30.33
CA LEU A 359 -41.67 -32.17 -29.29
C LEU A 359 -42.15 -33.24 -28.30
N SER A 360 -41.90 -32.90 -27.03
CA SER A 360 -42.65 -33.24 -25.82
C SER A 360 -42.20 -34.44 -24.97
N ARG A 361 -42.01 -34.10 -23.70
CA ARG A 361 -41.81 -34.98 -22.55
C ARG A 361 -42.91 -36.03 -22.47
N ARG A 362 -42.57 -37.32 -22.65
CA ARG A 362 -43.10 -38.52 -21.98
C ARG A 362 -42.83 -39.74 -22.87
N ILE A 363 -41.69 -40.40 -22.67
CA ILE A 363 -41.47 -41.86 -22.72
C ILE A 363 -40.06 -42.06 -22.14
N PHE A 364 -39.97 -42.04 -20.81
CA PHE A 364 -38.84 -42.58 -20.05
C PHE A 364 -39.32 -43.79 -19.22
N ARG A 365 -40.42 -44.43 -19.65
CA ARG A 365 -41.10 -45.50 -18.88
C ARG A 365 -41.42 -46.78 -19.64
N LEU A 366 -41.07 -46.90 -20.92
CA LEU A 366 -41.22 -48.17 -21.64
C LEU A 366 -39.92 -48.39 -22.42
N PHE A 367 -39.35 -49.59 -22.27
CA PHE A 367 -38.05 -50.04 -22.78
C PHE A 367 -36.80 -49.76 -21.93
N ALA A 368 -36.98 -49.86 -20.61
CA ALA A 368 -36.09 -50.70 -19.83
C ALA A 368 -36.37 -52.17 -20.19
N GLY A 369 -35.54 -52.75 -21.05
CA GLY A 369 -35.61 -54.18 -21.35
C GLY A 369 -34.96 -54.55 -22.66
N LEU A 370 -33.64 -54.76 -22.66
CA LEU A 370 -32.95 -55.93 -23.24
C LEU A 370 -31.41 -55.76 -23.19
N VAL A 371 -30.77 -56.65 -22.42
CA VAL A 371 -29.36 -57.12 -22.50
C VAL A 371 -28.27 -56.17 -21.97
N LYS A 372 -27.94 -56.22 -20.66
CA LYS A 372 -26.97 -57.10 -19.94
C LYS A 372 -25.49 -56.80 -20.22
N TRP A 373 -24.87 -55.97 -19.38
CA TRP A 373 -23.42 -55.99 -19.11
C TRP A 373 -23.15 -56.30 -17.62
N PRO A 374 -22.12 -57.10 -17.26
CA PRO A 374 -21.99 -57.76 -15.96
C PRO A 374 -21.37 -56.93 -14.82
N GLU A 375 -21.35 -55.60 -14.92
CA GLU A 375 -20.74 -54.73 -13.88
C GLU A 375 -21.75 -54.10 -12.90
N LEU A 376 -23.05 -54.31 -13.11
CA LEU A 376 -24.12 -53.69 -12.32
C LEU A 376 -24.58 -54.50 -11.08
N ILE A 377 -24.01 -55.68 -10.85
CA ILE A 377 -24.38 -56.54 -9.70
C ILE A 377 -23.58 -56.16 -8.43
N ASN A 378 -22.42 -55.51 -8.56
CA ASN A 378 -21.70 -54.94 -7.40
C ASN A 378 -22.19 -53.55 -6.98
N PHE A 379 -23.08 -52.90 -7.75
CA PHE A 379 -23.60 -51.57 -7.43
C PHE A 379 -24.83 -51.62 -6.50
N LYS A 380 -25.63 -52.70 -6.57
CA LYS A 380 -26.88 -52.83 -5.77
C LYS A 380 -26.71 -53.37 -4.35
N LYS A 381 -25.53 -53.89 -3.99
CA LYS A 381 -25.23 -54.28 -2.60
C LYS A 381 -24.70 -53.11 -1.76
N THR A 382 -24.13 -52.10 -2.40
CA THR A 382 -23.59 -50.89 -1.76
C THR A 382 -24.67 -49.85 -1.46
N LEU A 383 -25.79 -49.86 -2.19
CA LEU A 383 -26.88 -48.87 -2.04
C LEU A 383 -27.99 -49.26 -1.03
N ARG A 384 -27.81 -50.30 -0.22
CA ARG A 384 -28.82 -50.73 0.77
C ARG A 384 -28.45 -50.57 2.24
N ASN A 385 -27.27 -50.04 2.56
CA ASN A 385 -26.83 -49.81 3.95
C ASN A 385 -26.74 -48.33 4.39
N GLN A 386 -27.34 -47.39 3.65
CA GLN A 386 -27.49 -46.01 4.11
C GLN A 386 -28.89 -45.48 3.80
N ALA A 387 -29.87 -46.05 4.50
CA ALA A 387 -31.15 -45.37 4.73
C ALA A 387 -31.17 -44.93 6.19
N VAL A 388 -30.34 -43.94 6.54
CA VAL A 388 -30.68 -43.04 7.64
C VAL A 388 -31.60 -42.01 7.03
N ILE A 389 -32.90 -42.13 7.32
CA ILE A 389 -33.86 -41.08 7.04
C ILE A 389 -33.46 -39.89 7.93
N VAL A 390 -32.65 -38.98 7.39
CA VAL A 390 -32.41 -37.68 7.99
C VAL A 390 -33.58 -36.81 7.57
N THR A 391 -34.48 -36.53 8.50
CA THR A 391 -35.47 -35.43 8.38
C THR A 391 -34.74 -34.16 7.91
N PRO A 392 -35.26 -33.39 6.94
CA PRO A 392 -34.61 -32.16 6.52
C PRO A 392 -34.70 -31.16 7.66
N THR A 393 -33.65 -31.04 8.46
CA THR A 393 -33.51 -29.95 9.41
C THR A 393 -33.38 -28.66 8.60
N THR A 394 -34.36 -27.78 8.75
CA THR A 394 -34.34 -26.39 8.26
C THR A 394 -32.99 -25.79 8.65
N LYS A 395 -32.16 -25.41 7.66
CA LYS A 395 -30.85 -24.83 7.93
C LYS A 395 -30.98 -23.37 8.35
N THR A 396 -30.13 -22.91 9.26
CA THR A 396 -30.07 -21.51 9.70
C THR A 396 -28.76 -20.87 9.25
N ILE A 397 -28.83 -19.81 8.46
CA ILE A 397 -27.66 -19.07 7.97
C ILE A 397 -27.66 -17.68 8.60
N ALA A 398 -26.62 -17.39 9.39
CA ALA A 398 -26.39 -16.05 9.94
C ALA A 398 -25.62 -15.19 8.92
N ILE A 399 -26.08 -13.96 8.68
CA ILE A 399 -25.46 -13.02 7.75
C ILE A 399 -24.99 -11.78 8.52
N ASP A 400 -23.69 -11.50 8.52
CA ASP A 400 -23.12 -10.34 9.21
C ASP A 400 -23.30 -9.05 8.39
N LEU A 401 -24.36 -8.30 8.71
CA LEU A 401 -24.66 -6.98 8.15
C LEU A 401 -24.29 -5.84 9.09
N THR A 402 -23.61 -6.11 10.20
CA THR A 402 -23.15 -5.06 11.12
C THR A 402 -22.22 -4.02 10.49
N PRO A 403 -21.49 -4.30 9.39
CA PRO A 403 -20.75 -3.27 8.66
C PRO A 403 -21.59 -2.28 7.83
N ILE A 404 -22.90 -2.54 7.63
CA ILE A 404 -23.78 -1.63 6.88
C ILE A 404 -24.01 -0.35 7.70
N LEU A 405 -23.69 0.79 7.07
CA LEU A 405 -23.95 2.13 7.56
C LEU A 405 -25.26 2.67 6.95
N PRO A 406 -25.95 3.59 7.65
CA PRO A 406 -27.13 4.25 7.08
C PRO A 406 -26.77 5.07 5.84
N GLY A 407 -27.66 5.09 4.84
CA GLY A 407 -27.46 5.82 3.57
C GLY A 407 -26.58 5.09 2.54
N GLY A 408 -25.87 5.86 1.71
CA GLY A 408 -25.07 5.38 0.57
C GLY A 408 -23.57 5.17 0.83
N GLU A 409 -23.11 5.29 2.08
CA GLU A 409 -21.68 5.33 2.42
C GLU A 409 -20.92 4.03 2.10
N ASN A 410 -21.60 2.88 2.01
CA ASN A 410 -20.98 1.60 1.66
C ASN A 410 -20.84 1.37 0.13
N GLY A 411 -21.28 2.31 -0.70
CA GLY A 411 -21.21 2.20 -2.17
C GLY A 411 -21.96 0.97 -2.73
N GLY A 412 -21.46 0.44 -3.85
CA GLY A 412 -22.08 -0.69 -4.57
C GLY A 412 -22.13 -2.02 -3.80
N ALA A 413 -21.31 -2.20 -2.76
CA ALA A 413 -21.30 -3.42 -1.96
C ALA A 413 -22.63 -3.63 -1.22
N LYS A 414 -23.23 -2.56 -0.66
CA LYS A 414 -24.53 -2.64 0.02
C LYS A 414 -25.63 -3.11 -0.94
N ILE A 415 -25.68 -2.51 -2.12
CA ILE A 415 -26.67 -2.82 -3.17
C ILE A 415 -26.62 -4.30 -3.54
N PHE A 416 -25.41 -4.81 -3.81
CA PHE A 416 -25.19 -6.22 -4.13
C PHE A 416 -25.68 -7.15 -3.01
N VAL A 417 -25.31 -6.85 -1.76
CA VAL A 417 -25.66 -7.72 -0.63
C VAL A 417 -27.16 -7.80 -0.42
N LEU A 418 -27.86 -6.67 -0.54
CA LEU A 418 -29.31 -6.63 -0.39
C LEU A 418 -30.02 -7.46 -1.47
N GLU A 419 -29.61 -7.31 -2.73
CA GLU A 419 -30.16 -8.12 -3.83
C GLU A 419 -29.83 -9.61 -3.65
N LEU A 420 -28.59 -9.94 -3.28
CA LEU A 420 -28.18 -11.32 -3.03
C LEU A 420 -29.03 -11.98 -1.92
N ILE A 421 -29.30 -11.26 -0.83
CA ILE A 421 -30.14 -11.79 0.28
C ILE A 421 -31.56 -12.08 -0.20
N LYS A 422 -32.15 -11.17 -0.98
CA LYS A 422 -33.49 -11.35 -1.54
C LYS A 422 -33.55 -12.60 -2.41
N GLN A 423 -32.61 -12.73 -3.35
CA GLN A 423 -32.54 -13.87 -4.26
C GLN A 423 -32.24 -15.19 -3.53
N LEU A 424 -31.41 -15.17 -2.48
CA LEU A 424 -31.14 -16.36 -1.65
C LEU A 424 -32.38 -16.81 -0.87
N ALA A 425 -33.16 -15.86 -0.34
CA ALA A 425 -34.39 -16.16 0.39
C ALA A 425 -35.45 -16.79 -0.52
N ASP A 426 -35.57 -16.32 -1.75
CA ASP A 426 -36.46 -16.91 -2.76
C ASP A 426 -35.97 -18.30 -3.22
N LEU A 427 -34.65 -18.47 -3.39
CA LEU A 427 -34.03 -19.73 -3.81
C LEU A 427 -34.13 -20.84 -2.76
N ALA A 428 -34.11 -20.48 -1.46
CA ALA A 428 -34.07 -21.42 -0.34
C ALA A 428 -35.18 -21.13 0.69
N PRO A 429 -36.46 -21.36 0.36
CA PRO A 429 -37.60 -21.03 1.23
C PRO A 429 -37.59 -21.82 2.55
N ASN A 430 -36.96 -23.01 2.57
CA ASN A 430 -36.82 -23.86 3.75
C ASN A 430 -35.54 -23.57 4.56
N THR A 431 -34.91 -22.41 4.39
CA THR A 431 -33.70 -21.99 5.12
C THR A 431 -33.99 -20.70 5.85
N GLN A 432 -33.69 -20.66 7.14
CA GLN A 432 -33.84 -19.47 7.95
C GLN A 432 -32.59 -18.59 7.80
N PHE A 433 -32.76 -17.37 7.29
CA PHE A 433 -31.70 -16.36 7.25
C PHE A 433 -31.84 -15.43 8.46
N ILE A 434 -30.76 -15.25 9.20
CA ILE A 434 -30.69 -14.35 10.36
C ILE A 434 -29.72 -13.22 10.05
N LEU A 435 -30.23 -12.02 9.85
CA LEU A 435 -29.43 -10.82 9.55
C LEU A 435 -28.94 -10.21 10.87
N LEU A 436 -27.64 -10.24 11.10
CA LEU A 436 -27.01 -9.59 12.26
C LEU A 436 -26.84 -8.10 11.96
N THR A 437 -27.49 -7.24 12.72
CA THR A 437 -27.53 -5.78 12.45
C THR A 437 -27.03 -4.97 13.64
N GLN A 438 -26.76 -3.69 13.40
CA GLN A 438 -26.44 -2.70 14.43
C GLN A 438 -27.54 -1.63 14.53
N ALA A 439 -27.65 -0.95 15.67
CA ALA A 439 -28.68 0.05 15.93
C ALA A 439 -28.83 1.10 14.80
N ALA A 440 -27.71 1.56 14.22
CA ALA A 440 -27.72 2.62 13.20
C ALA A 440 -28.34 2.21 11.84
N SER A 441 -28.40 0.92 11.52
CA SER A 441 -28.93 0.42 10.24
C SER A 441 -30.06 -0.59 10.42
N HIS A 442 -30.47 -0.89 11.66
CA HIS A 442 -31.48 -1.91 11.95
C HIS A 442 -32.84 -1.56 11.31
N ASP A 443 -33.33 -0.33 11.49
CA ASP A 443 -34.64 0.07 10.99
C ASP A 443 -34.76 0.01 9.46
N GLU A 444 -33.64 0.24 8.75
CA GLU A 444 -33.57 0.07 7.29
C GLU A 444 -33.64 -1.41 6.90
N LEU A 445 -32.88 -2.27 7.60
CA LEU A 445 -32.73 -3.69 7.27
C LEU A 445 -33.92 -4.54 7.71
N VAL A 446 -34.67 -4.14 8.75
CA VAL A 446 -35.90 -4.83 9.19
C VAL A 446 -36.95 -4.88 8.08
N ARG A 447 -36.90 -3.96 7.11
CA ARG A 447 -37.77 -3.99 5.91
C ARG A 447 -37.56 -5.22 5.03
N LEU A 448 -36.46 -5.93 5.20
CA LEU A 448 -36.16 -7.19 4.49
C LEU A 448 -36.73 -8.42 5.21
N GLU A 449 -37.31 -8.26 6.41
CA GLU A 449 -37.92 -9.40 7.10
C GLU A 449 -39.04 -10.01 6.27
N SER A 450 -39.06 -11.34 6.27
CA SER A 450 -39.99 -12.14 5.48
C SER A 450 -40.23 -13.46 6.21
N HIS A 451 -40.99 -14.38 5.60
CA HIS A 451 -41.26 -15.69 6.20
C HIS A 451 -40.00 -16.47 6.60
N ASN A 452 -38.88 -16.28 5.89
CA ASN A 452 -37.62 -16.98 6.13
C ASN A 452 -36.42 -16.03 6.41
N ILE A 453 -36.63 -14.71 6.50
CA ILE A 453 -35.62 -13.73 6.92
C ILE A 453 -36.02 -13.10 8.25
N LYS A 454 -35.09 -13.07 9.22
CA LYS A 454 -35.25 -12.39 10.52
C LYS A 454 -34.06 -11.48 10.81
N CYS A 455 -34.31 -10.30 11.36
CA CYS A 455 -33.28 -9.38 11.81
C CYS A 455 -32.98 -9.56 13.29
N LYS A 456 -31.70 -9.59 13.65
CA LYS A 456 -31.22 -9.62 15.03
C LYS A 456 -30.26 -8.46 15.26
N MET A 457 -30.71 -7.48 16.05
CA MET A 457 -29.82 -6.43 16.52
C MET A 457 -28.82 -7.01 17.54
N VAL A 458 -27.53 -6.86 17.25
CA VAL A 458 -26.43 -7.39 18.08
C VAL A 458 -25.53 -6.31 18.67
N LEU A 459 -25.70 -5.06 18.23
CA LEU A 459 -24.96 -3.90 18.73
C LEU A 459 -25.93 -2.75 19.04
N ASN A 460 -26.11 -2.47 20.34
CA ASN A 460 -27.04 -1.45 20.85
C ASN A 460 -26.46 -0.02 20.88
N THR A 461 -25.17 0.16 20.58
CA THR A 461 -24.51 1.47 20.58
C THR A 461 -23.81 1.68 19.24
N PRO A 462 -24.01 2.82 18.55
CA PRO A 462 -23.23 3.15 17.36
C PRO A 462 -21.74 3.13 17.71
N VAL A 463 -20.92 2.40 16.94
CA VAL A 463 -19.47 2.25 17.20
C VAL A 463 -18.76 3.61 17.32
N ARG A 464 -19.30 4.64 16.69
CA ARG A 464 -18.79 6.03 16.68
C ARG A 464 -19.07 6.83 17.97
N ASP A 465 -20.02 6.42 18.81
CA ASP A 465 -20.52 7.22 19.94
C ASP A 465 -20.17 6.67 21.33
N SER A 466 -19.38 5.60 21.40
CA SER A 466 -18.77 5.14 22.64
C SER A 466 -17.92 6.27 23.27
N PHE A 467 -18.26 6.68 24.50
CA PHE A 467 -17.48 7.67 25.28
C PHE A 467 -15.99 7.30 25.35
N LEU A 468 -15.68 6.00 25.48
CA LEU A 468 -14.32 5.47 25.44
C LEU A 468 -13.64 5.66 24.08
N PHE A 469 -14.36 5.52 22.97
CA PHE A 469 -13.85 5.74 21.62
C PHE A 469 -13.56 7.23 21.37
N ARG A 470 -14.44 8.13 21.81
CA ARG A 470 -14.23 9.59 21.75
C ARG A 470 -13.07 10.05 22.63
N ALA A 471 -12.94 9.51 23.84
CA ALA A 471 -11.83 9.82 24.75
C ALA A 471 -10.47 9.32 24.21
N LEU A 472 -10.42 8.11 23.64
CA LEU A 472 -9.20 7.60 23.00
C LEU A 472 -8.82 8.39 21.74
N LEU A 473 -9.80 8.79 20.91
CA LEU A 473 -9.58 9.68 19.77
C LEU A 473 -9.09 11.06 20.19
N ALA A 474 -9.59 11.61 21.29
CA ALA A 474 -9.15 12.89 21.83
C ALA A 474 -7.70 12.84 22.36
N VAL A 475 -7.30 11.73 22.98
CA VAL A 475 -5.91 11.48 23.42
C VAL A 475 -5.00 11.20 22.22
N ALA A 476 -5.45 10.42 21.24
CA ALA A 476 -4.69 10.09 20.04
C ALA A 476 -4.53 11.27 19.06
N ARG A 477 -5.44 12.26 19.10
CA ARG A 477 -5.36 13.52 18.32
C ARG A 477 -4.39 14.54 18.92
N ARG A 478 -3.93 14.35 20.16
CA ARG A 478 -2.99 15.24 20.86
C ARG A 478 -1.53 14.80 20.76
N LEU A 479 -1.22 13.70 20.06
CA LEU A 479 0.13 13.17 19.90
C LEU A 479 0.60 13.36 18.44
N PRO A 480 1.74 14.03 18.21
CA PRO A 480 2.17 14.48 16.88
C PRO A 480 2.73 13.37 15.97
N TYR A 481 2.90 12.15 16.48
CA TYR A 481 3.41 11.01 15.70
C TYR A 481 2.68 9.72 16.12
N LYS A 482 1.99 9.04 15.18
CA LYS A 482 1.32 7.75 15.44
C LYS A 482 2.27 6.58 15.12
N PRO A 483 2.88 5.90 16.10
CA PRO A 483 3.49 4.59 15.84
C PRO A 483 2.39 3.56 15.51
N ARG A 484 2.64 2.66 14.56
CA ARG A 484 1.75 1.53 14.16
C ARG A 484 1.10 0.81 15.36
N LYS A 485 1.80 0.72 16.51
CA LYS A 485 1.35 0.05 17.74
C LYS A 485 0.08 0.65 18.40
N LEU A 486 -0.13 1.97 18.32
CA LEU A 486 -1.30 2.63 18.94
C LEU A 486 -2.62 2.37 18.17
N SER A 487 -2.55 2.28 16.84
CA SER A 487 -3.69 1.92 15.98
C SER A 487 -4.19 0.49 16.22
N PHE A 488 -3.25 -0.44 16.47
CA PHE A 488 -3.55 -1.83 16.80
C PHE A 488 -4.29 -1.97 18.14
N LEU A 489 -3.94 -1.14 19.14
CA LEU A 489 -4.59 -1.14 20.45
C LEU A 489 -6.04 -0.64 20.38
N GLY A 490 -6.30 0.42 19.59
CA GLY A 490 -7.65 0.93 19.33
C GLY A 490 -8.54 -0.11 18.61
N TYR A 491 -7.97 -0.84 17.66
CA TYR A 491 -8.65 -1.95 17.00
C TYR A 491 -8.99 -3.11 17.95
N ARG A 492 -8.04 -3.56 18.78
CA ARG A 492 -8.29 -4.61 19.79
C ARG A 492 -9.41 -4.21 20.75
N LEU A 493 -9.48 -2.94 21.14
CA LEU A 493 -10.57 -2.42 21.95
C LEU A 493 -11.90 -2.41 21.19
N SER A 494 -11.92 -2.04 19.90
CA SER A 494 -13.13 -2.09 19.07
C SER A 494 -13.67 -3.52 18.88
N LEU A 495 -12.78 -4.50 18.63
CA LEU A 495 -13.14 -5.92 18.56
C LEU A 495 -13.61 -6.45 19.91
N PHE A 496 -12.95 -6.06 20.99
CA PHE A 496 -13.34 -6.43 22.35
C PHE A 496 -14.73 -5.90 22.70
N LEU A 497 -15.03 -4.66 22.32
CA LEU A 497 -16.36 -4.06 22.45
C LEU A 497 -17.41 -4.78 21.58
N LYS A 498 -17.08 -5.12 20.32
CA LYS A 498 -17.96 -5.91 19.44
C LYS A 498 -18.20 -7.35 19.95
N ARG A 499 -17.27 -7.89 20.74
CA ARG A 499 -17.30 -9.27 21.28
C ARG A 499 -17.81 -9.37 22.72
N ARG A 500 -18.19 -8.27 23.37
CA ARG A 500 -18.64 -8.28 24.76
C ARG A 500 -19.98 -9.04 24.84
N GLY A 501 -19.91 -10.32 25.25
CA GLY A 501 -21.09 -11.16 25.54
C GLY A 501 -21.54 -12.14 24.45
N THR A 502 -20.78 -12.36 23.37
CA THR A 502 -21.29 -13.06 22.16
C THR A 502 -20.51 -14.32 21.74
N HIS A 503 -19.72 -14.95 22.61
CA HIS A 503 -18.91 -16.13 22.24
C HIS A 503 -19.73 -17.39 21.88
N SER A 504 -21.05 -17.34 22.05
CA SER A 504 -22.03 -18.37 21.71
C SER A 504 -23.22 -17.80 20.93
N LEU A 505 -23.16 -16.57 20.42
CA LEU A 505 -24.28 -15.93 19.71
C LEU A 505 -24.79 -16.81 18.56
N LEU A 506 -23.91 -17.27 17.67
CA LEU A 506 -24.30 -18.08 16.52
C LEU A 506 -24.84 -19.44 16.96
N LYS A 507 -24.21 -20.07 17.97
CA LYS A 507 -24.72 -21.32 18.57
C LYS A 507 -26.08 -21.15 19.25
N GLU A 508 -26.30 -20.04 19.96
CA GLU A 508 -27.58 -19.69 20.59
C GLU A 508 -28.68 -19.42 19.56
N LEU A 509 -28.31 -18.84 18.43
CA LEU A 509 -29.19 -18.66 17.27
C LEU A 509 -29.41 -19.96 16.48
N GLY A 510 -28.70 -21.05 16.83
CA GLY A 510 -28.75 -22.32 16.09
C GLY A 510 -28.25 -22.20 14.66
N ALA A 511 -27.30 -21.30 14.39
CA ALA A 511 -26.77 -21.06 13.06
C ALA A 511 -25.85 -22.20 12.59
N ASP A 512 -26.13 -22.72 11.40
CA ASP A 512 -25.35 -23.75 10.73
C ASP A 512 -24.22 -23.17 9.86
N LEU A 513 -24.32 -21.92 9.43
CA LEU A 513 -23.31 -21.23 8.62
C LEU A 513 -23.29 -19.73 8.92
N LEU A 514 -22.10 -19.13 8.92
CA LEU A 514 -21.90 -17.69 8.95
C LEU A 514 -21.49 -17.18 7.56
N PHE A 515 -22.26 -16.24 7.02
CA PHE A 515 -21.89 -15.49 5.82
C PHE A 515 -21.48 -14.06 6.19
N CYS A 516 -20.27 -13.68 5.76
CA CYS A 516 -19.67 -12.37 5.99
C CYS A 516 -19.52 -11.64 4.63
N PRO A 517 -20.59 -10.98 4.16
CA PRO A 517 -20.58 -10.34 2.85
C PRO A 517 -19.62 -9.14 2.75
N PHE A 518 -19.09 -8.62 3.86
CA PHE A 518 -18.17 -7.48 3.91
C PHE A 518 -16.76 -7.87 4.39
N THR A 519 -16.29 -9.05 3.96
CA THR A 519 -14.99 -9.66 4.30
C THR A 519 -14.79 -10.07 5.77
N ALA A 520 -15.20 -9.24 6.73
CA ALA A 520 -14.82 -9.38 8.13
C ALA A 520 -15.53 -10.56 8.84
N PRO A 521 -14.79 -11.58 9.34
CA PRO A 521 -15.38 -12.67 10.12
C PRO A 521 -15.53 -12.28 11.61
N THR A 522 -16.31 -11.22 11.88
CA THR A 522 -16.45 -10.60 13.20
C THR A 522 -17.00 -11.58 14.23
N TYR A 523 -18.13 -12.21 13.88
CA TYR A 523 -18.89 -13.15 14.71
C TYR A 523 -18.50 -14.61 14.49
N TYR A 524 -17.33 -14.87 13.90
CA TYR A 524 -16.83 -16.23 13.72
C TYR A 524 -16.89 -17.03 15.03
N GLU A 525 -17.53 -18.19 14.94
CA GLU A 525 -17.58 -19.19 16.01
C GLU A 525 -17.05 -20.52 15.52
N VAL A 526 -16.29 -21.18 16.39
CA VAL A 526 -15.66 -22.46 16.08
C VAL A 526 -16.74 -23.54 15.87
N GLY A 527 -16.57 -24.30 14.79
CA GLY A 527 -17.47 -25.37 14.38
C GLY A 527 -18.57 -24.91 13.41
N ILE A 528 -18.71 -23.59 13.21
CA ILE A 528 -19.66 -23.02 12.25
C ILE A 528 -18.89 -22.64 10.97
N PRO A 529 -19.17 -23.29 9.83
CA PRO A 529 -18.53 -22.94 8.57
C PRO A 529 -18.77 -21.47 8.25
N THR A 530 -17.73 -20.79 7.78
CA THR A 530 -17.76 -19.35 7.52
C THR A 530 -17.41 -19.06 6.07
N VAL A 531 -18.23 -18.27 5.39
CA VAL A 531 -17.99 -17.80 4.02
C VAL A 531 -17.80 -16.30 4.03
N CYS A 532 -16.69 -15.80 3.46
CA CYS A 532 -16.42 -14.35 3.38
C CYS A 532 -16.28 -13.89 1.93
N THR A 533 -16.78 -12.68 1.62
CA THR A 533 -16.62 -12.05 0.29
C THR A 533 -15.48 -11.03 0.29
N ILE A 534 -14.61 -11.10 -0.72
CA ILE A 534 -13.52 -10.16 -0.99
C ILE A 534 -13.93 -9.29 -2.19
N TYR A 535 -14.10 -7.98 -1.96
CA TYR A 535 -14.39 -7.03 -3.05
C TYR A 535 -13.14 -6.58 -3.76
N ASP A 536 -12.15 -6.17 -2.98
CA ASP A 536 -10.87 -5.65 -3.47
C ASP A 536 -9.79 -5.77 -2.40
N LEU A 537 -8.55 -5.53 -2.82
CA LEU A 537 -7.40 -5.31 -1.96
C LEU A 537 -6.75 -3.96 -2.28
N GLN A 538 -7.56 -2.93 -2.54
CA GLN A 538 -7.08 -1.62 -2.98
C GLN A 538 -6.00 -1.04 -2.05
N TYR A 539 -6.12 -1.27 -0.74
CA TYR A 539 -5.17 -0.80 0.27
C TYR A 539 -3.78 -1.46 0.17
N LYS A 540 -3.65 -2.59 -0.54
CA LYS A 540 -2.37 -3.23 -0.86
C LYS A 540 -1.68 -2.54 -2.04
N THR A 541 -2.47 -2.14 -3.04
CA THR A 541 -1.96 -1.55 -4.29
C THR A 541 -1.75 -0.04 -4.20
N TYR A 542 -2.61 0.66 -3.43
CA TYR A 542 -2.57 2.11 -3.20
C TYR A 542 -2.74 2.45 -1.71
N PRO A 543 -1.79 2.05 -0.84
CA PRO A 543 -1.86 2.34 0.60
C PRO A 543 -1.96 3.85 0.91
N GLU A 544 -1.45 4.72 0.05
CA GLU A 544 -1.47 6.19 0.14
C GLU A 544 -2.86 6.82 0.00
N PHE A 545 -3.85 6.05 -0.45
CA PHE A 545 -5.26 6.48 -0.45
C PHE A 545 -5.93 6.31 0.91
N PHE A 546 -5.25 5.67 1.86
CA PHE A 546 -5.77 5.32 3.18
C PHE A 546 -4.88 5.87 4.28
N THR A 547 -5.44 5.98 5.49
CA THR A 547 -4.61 6.22 6.66
C THR A 547 -3.85 4.94 7.03
N ALA A 548 -2.70 5.06 7.71
CA ALA A 548 -1.95 3.89 8.17
C ALA A 548 -2.78 2.95 9.08
N GLU A 549 -3.75 3.52 9.80
CA GLU A 549 -4.71 2.80 10.64
C GLU A 549 -5.71 2.00 9.79
N ASP A 550 -6.25 2.60 8.72
CA ASP A 550 -7.14 1.90 7.77
C ASP A 550 -6.41 0.76 7.05
N VAL A 551 -5.16 0.99 6.61
CA VAL A 551 -4.32 -0.05 5.99
C VAL A 551 -4.13 -1.22 6.94
N ALA A 552 -3.74 -0.95 8.20
CA ALA A 552 -3.54 -2.00 9.20
C ALA A 552 -4.85 -2.76 9.51
N HIS A 553 -5.97 -2.04 9.61
CA HIS A 553 -7.28 -2.64 9.88
C HIS A 553 -7.75 -3.55 8.74
N ARG A 554 -7.64 -3.08 7.49
CA ARG A 554 -8.00 -3.87 6.30
C ARG A 554 -7.08 -5.08 6.13
N ASP A 555 -5.78 -4.92 6.34
CA ASP A 555 -4.80 -6.01 6.30
C ASP A 555 -5.13 -7.10 7.33
N HIS A 556 -5.40 -6.70 8.57
CA HIS A 556 -5.77 -7.64 9.61
C HIS A 556 -7.09 -8.34 9.29
N THR A 557 -8.10 -7.61 8.82
CA THR A 557 -9.42 -8.17 8.48
C THR A 557 -9.31 -9.19 7.35
N PHE A 558 -8.53 -8.87 6.31
CA PHE A 558 -8.23 -9.78 5.22
C PHE A 558 -7.50 -11.05 5.70
N LYS A 559 -6.46 -10.90 6.54
CA LYS A 559 -5.74 -12.04 7.12
C LYS A 559 -6.63 -12.93 7.98
N GLU A 560 -7.53 -12.34 8.77
CA GLU A 560 -8.47 -13.12 9.57
C GLU A 560 -9.52 -13.82 8.70
N ALA A 561 -9.99 -13.20 7.61
CA ALA A 561 -10.83 -13.87 6.62
C ALA A 561 -10.09 -15.07 5.99
N CYS A 562 -8.84 -14.87 5.56
CA CYS A 562 -7.98 -15.92 5.03
C CYS A 562 -7.78 -17.08 6.03
N ARG A 563 -7.65 -16.76 7.32
CA ARG A 563 -7.39 -17.75 8.37
C ARG A 563 -8.66 -18.50 8.79
N ARG A 564 -9.79 -17.81 8.92
CA ARG A 564 -11.01 -18.34 9.57
C ARG A 564 -12.08 -18.83 8.59
N ALA A 565 -12.14 -18.27 7.39
CA ALA A 565 -13.16 -18.68 6.44
C ALA A 565 -12.91 -20.12 5.96
N SER A 566 -13.98 -20.91 5.94
CA SER A 566 -14.03 -22.22 5.29
C SER A 566 -13.91 -22.06 3.78
N MET A 567 -14.59 -21.04 3.22
CA MET A 567 -14.52 -20.65 1.82
C MET A 567 -14.49 -19.13 1.67
N LEU A 568 -13.78 -18.65 0.67
CA LEU A 568 -13.76 -17.26 0.25
C LEU A 568 -14.47 -17.09 -1.09
N THR A 569 -15.08 -15.93 -1.30
CA THR A 569 -15.53 -15.50 -2.63
C THR A 569 -14.82 -14.22 -3.03
N ALA A 570 -14.62 -14.02 -4.32
CA ALA A 570 -14.19 -12.76 -4.89
C ALA A 570 -15.17 -12.35 -6.00
N ILE A 571 -15.39 -11.04 -6.14
CA ILE A 571 -16.36 -10.50 -7.11
C ILE A 571 -15.81 -10.43 -8.55
N SER A 572 -14.52 -10.70 -8.75
CA SER A 572 -13.80 -10.66 -10.02
C SER A 572 -12.64 -11.65 -9.98
N GLU A 573 -12.15 -12.08 -11.14
CA GLU A 573 -10.97 -12.96 -11.20
C GLU A 573 -9.72 -12.18 -10.79
N TYR A 574 -9.63 -10.90 -11.14
CA TYR A 574 -8.60 -9.99 -10.64
C TYR A 574 -8.57 -9.95 -9.10
N SER A 575 -9.72 -9.77 -8.43
CA SER A 575 -9.77 -9.78 -6.96
C SER A 575 -9.45 -11.16 -6.38
N ARG A 576 -9.84 -12.25 -7.06
CA ARG A 576 -9.49 -13.62 -6.67
C ARG A 576 -7.98 -13.82 -6.72
N GLN A 577 -7.34 -13.50 -7.84
CA GLN A 577 -5.91 -13.66 -8.02
C GLN A 577 -5.14 -12.77 -7.04
N SER A 578 -5.62 -11.54 -6.82
CA SER A 578 -5.05 -10.65 -5.81
C SER A 578 -5.12 -11.26 -4.41
N ALA A 579 -6.24 -11.87 -4.03
CA ALA A 579 -6.39 -12.55 -2.74
C ALA A 579 -5.51 -13.80 -2.62
N ILE A 580 -5.35 -14.57 -3.70
CA ILE A 580 -4.45 -15.74 -3.74
C ILE A 580 -3.01 -15.28 -3.48
N THR A 581 -2.54 -14.28 -4.23
CA THR A 581 -1.17 -13.78 -4.14
C THR A 581 -0.89 -13.17 -2.76
N HIS A 582 -1.75 -12.27 -2.27
CA HIS A 582 -1.50 -11.56 -1.00
C HIS A 582 -1.82 -12.39 0.25
N GLY A 583 -2.70 -13.39 0.13
CA GLY A 583 -3.13 -14.26 1.22
C GLY A 583 -2.41 -15.60 1.27
N ASN A 584 -1.53 -15.89 0.29
CA ASN A 584 -0.91 -17.21 0.09
C ASN A 584 -1.95 -18.36 0.13
N LEU A 585 -3.08 -18.16 -0.55
CA LEU A 585 -4.22 -19.06 -0.49
C LEU A 585 -4.10 -20.16 -1.53
N LYS A 586 -4.55 -21.36 -1.17
CA LYS A 586 -4.76 -22.40 -2.19
C LYS A 586 -5.91 -22.00 -3.13
N PRO A 587 -5.80 -22.19 -4.45
CA PRO A 587 -6.82 -21.78 -5.43
C PRO A 587 -8.22 -22.31 -5.13
N GLU A 588 -8.34 -23.50 -4.54
CA GLU A 588 -9.61 -24.13 -4.17
C GLU A 588 -10.32 -23.47 -2.99
N LYS A 589 -9.62 -22.67 -2.18
CA LYS A 589 -10.20 -21.98 -1.01
C LYS A 589 -11.03 -20.75 -1.40
N ILE A 590 -10.86 -20.24 -2.62
CA ILE A 590 -11.51 -19.02 -3.09
C ILE A 590 -12.16 -19.23 -4.46
N ARG A 591 -13.42 -18.79 -4.61
CA ARG A 591 -14.18 -18.87 -5.86
C ARG A 591 -14.51 -17.46 -6.37
N THR A 592 -14.43 -17.27 -7.68
CA THR A 592 -14.95 -16.06 -8.32
C THR A 592 -16.45 -16.22 -8.51
N ILE A 593 -17.23 -15.26 -8.01
CA ILE A 593 -18.66 -15.13 -8.28
C ILE A 593 -18.88 -13.68 -8.72
N TYR A 594 -19.09 -13.50 -10.02
CA TYR A 594 -19.27 -12.18 -10.61
C TYR A 594 -20.56 -11.52 -10.12
N LEU A 595 -20.56 -10.19 -10.05
CA LEU A 595 -21.78 -9.44 -9.82
C LEU A 595 -22.70 -9.57 -11.05
N GLN A 596 -23.95 -9.97 -10.80
CA GLN A 596 -24.96 -10.20 -11.83
C GLN A 596 -26.09 -9.17 -11.68
N MET A 597 -25.77 -7.88 -11.87
CA MET A 597 -26.69 -6.76 -11.63
C MET A 597 -26.66 -5.70 -12.74
N ALA A 598 -26.39 -6.09 -13.98
CA ALA A 598 -26.26 -5.16 -15.11
C ALA A 598 -27.53 -4.32 -15.34
N GLN A 599 -28.72 -4.87 -15.09
CA GLN A 599 -30.01 -4.20 -15.32
C GLN A 599 -30.55 -3.46 -14.07
N ARG A 600 -29.70 -3.13 -13.09
CA ARG A 600 -30.16 -2.43 -11.88
C ARG A 600 -30.64 -1.01 -12.17
N ILE A 601 -29.93 -0.29 -13.04
CA ILE A 601 -30.29 1.05 -13.48
C ILE A 601 -30.57 0.95 -14.97
N MET A 602 -31.86 0.90 -15.30
CA MET A 602 -32.32 0.93 -16.69
C MET A 602 -33.21 2.16 -16.89
N PRO A 603 -33.05 2.89 -18.00
CA PRO A 603 -33.96 3.97 -18.33
C PRO A 603 -35.35 3.41 -18.65
N GLU A 604 -36.39 4.04 -18.11
CA GLU A 604 -37.76 3.79 -18.54
C GLU A 604 -38.09 4.70 -19.73
N GLU A 605 -38.80 4.18 -20.74
CA GLU A 605 -39.13 4.95 -21.96
C GLU A 605 -39.90 6.25 -21.70
N ALA A 606 -40.62 6.35 -20.57
CA ALA A 606 -41.48 7.48 -20.21
C ALA A 606 -40.88 8.43 -19.15
N GLN A 607 -39.59 8.29 -18.79
CA GLN A 607 -38.99 9.12 -17.74
C GLN A 607 -38.86 10.59 -18.15
N ASP A 608 -39.21 11.48 -17.22
CA ASP A 608 -39.10 12.92 -17.37
C ASP A 608 -37.62 13.34 -17.54
N LYS A 609 -37.34 14.13 -18.58
CA LYS A 609 -35.99 14.63 -18.90
C LYS A 609 -35.66 15.92 -18.16
N MET A 610 -36.44 16.30 -17.14
CA MET A 610 -36.26 17.52 -16.36
C MET A 610 -34.84 17.71 -15.82
N ILE A 611 -34.14 16.63 -15.44
CA ILE A 611 -32.75 16.71 -14.96
C ILE A 611 -31.78 17.28 -16.02
N LEU A 612 -32.02 17.03 -17.32
CA LEU A 612 -31.18 17.60 -18.39
C LEU A 612 -31.31 19.11 -18.43
N ALA A 613 -32.54 19.63 -18.31
CA ALA A 613 -32.79 21.06 -18.27
C ALA A 613 -32.24 21.71 -16.98
N GLN A 614 -32.36 21.04 -15.84
CA GLN A 614 -31.81 21.53 -14.56
C GLN A 614 -30.28 21.67 -14.57
N LEU A 615 -29.60 20.79 -15.29
CA LEU A 615 -28.14 20.80 -15.41
C LEU A 615 -27.65 21.59 -16.64
N ASP A 616 -28.55 22.19 -17.42
CA ASP A 616 -28.22 22.87 -18.67
C ASP A 616 -27.41 21.97 -19.63
N ILE A 617 -27.86 20.73 -19.85
CA ILE A 617 -27.18 19.78 -20.73
C ILE A 617 -28.09 19.30 -21.86
N THR A 618 -27.51 19.14 -23.05
CA THR A 618 -28.20 18.62 -24.23
C THR A 618 -27.95 17.13 -24.40
N ALA A 619 -28.99 16.37 -24.75
CA ALA A 619 -28.86 14.94 -25.01
C ALA A 619 -27.78 14.65 -26.07
N LYS A 620 -26.95 13.63 -25.82
CA LYS A 620 -25.82 13.21 -26.67
C LYS A 620 -24.72 14.27 -26.85
N GLN A 621 -24.72 15.33 -26.04
CA GLN A 621 -23.66 16.34 -25.98
C GLN A 621 -22.97 16.39 -24.62
N TYR A 622 -22.88 15.25 -23.93
CA TYR A 622 -22.07 15.15 -22.73
C TYR A 622 -21.60 13.73 -22.46
N LEU A 623 -20.43 13.64 -21.84
CA LEU A 623 -19.92 12.41 -21.25
C LEU A 623 -20.31 12.35 -19.77
N LEU A 624 -20.62 11.16 -19.29
CA LEU A 624 -20.99 10.94 -17.89
C LEU A 624 -19.93 10.11 -17.19
N TYR A 625 -19.56 10.54 -15.98
CA TYR A 625 -18.74 9.76 -15.06
C TYR A 625 -19.48 9.57 -13.71
N PRO A 626 -20.12 8.41 -13.50
CA PRO A 626 -20.90 8.14 -12.30
C PRO A 626 -20.04 7.55 -11.18
N ALA A 627 -19.26 8.40 -10.49
CA ALA A 627 -18.33 7.96 -9.46
C ALA A 627 -18.11 8.99 -8.34
N ASN A 628 -18.18 8.52 -7.09
CA ASN A 628 -17.77 9.33 -5.94
C ASN A 628 -16.36 9.92 -6.13
N PHE A 629 -16.13 11.10 -5.58
CA PHE A 629 -14.85 11.81 -5.66
C PHE A 629 -13.79 11.20 -4.72
N TRP A 630 -13.51 9.89 -4.82
CA TRP A 630 -12.42 9.20 -4.12
C TRP A 630 -11.13 9.20 -4.95
N LYS A 631 -9.96 9.14 -4.32
CA LYS A 631 -8.67 9.37 -4.99
C LYS A 631 -8.45 8.40 -6.16
N HIS A 632 -8.75 7.12 -5.95
CA HIS A 632 -8.65 6.10 -6.98
C HIS A 632 -9.61 6.28 -8.17
N LYS A 633 -10.64 7.11 -8.04
CA LYS A 633 -11.56 7.44 -9.14
C LYS A 633 -10.96 8.46 -10.11
N ASN A 634 -9.79 9.03 -9.80
CA ASN A 634 -8.91 9.69 -10.77
C ASN A 634 -9.52 10.89 -11.51
N HIS A 635 -10.33 11.68 -10.81
CA HIS A 635 -11.03 12.83 -11.39
C HIS A 635 -10.04 13.89 -11.90
N GLU A 636 -8.92 14.11 -11.20
CA GLU A 636 -7.89 15.06 -11.61
C GLU A 636 -7.32 14.74 -13.00
N MET A 637 -7.04 13.46 -13.26
CA MET A 637 -6.57 13.01 -14.56
C MET A 637 -7.66 13.17 -15.63
N LEU A 638 -8.92 12.92 -15.28
CA LEU A 638 -10.05 13.12 -16.18
C LEU A 638 -10.22 14.60 -16.58
N LEU A 639 -10.12 15.53 -15.63
CA LEU A 639 -10.18 16.97 -15.91
C LEU A 639 -9.05 17.39 -16.84
N THR A 640 -7.84 16.91 -16.58
CA THR A 640 -6.67 17.17 -17.44
C THR A 640 -6.89 16.64 -18.85
N ALA A 641 -7.34 15.39 -18.98
CA ALA A 641 -7.64 14.76 -20.26
C ALA A 641 -8.77 15.46 -21.02
N PHE A 642 -9.82 15.89 -20.32
CA PHE A 642 -10.91 16.65 -20.91
C PHE A 642 -10.42 18.00 -21.43
N GLY A 643 -9.57 18.71 -20.67
CA GLY A 643 -8.92 19.94 -21.14
C GLY A 643 -8.04 19.73 -22.38
N ILE A 644 -7.33 18.60 -22.48
CA ILE A 644 -6.59 18.22 -23.69
C ILE A 644 -7.55 17.96 -24.86
N ALA A 645 -8.64 17.21 -24.63
CA ALA A 645 -9.64 16.95 -25.66
C ALA A 645 -10.27 18.24 -26.19
N CYS A 646 -10.60 19.20 -25.31
CA CYS A 646 -11.06 20.54 -25.68
C CYS A 646 -10.08 21.26 -26.61
N LYS A 647 -8.78 21.21 -26.30
CA LYS A 647 -7.73 21.80 -27.16
C LYS A 647 -7.55 21.06 -28.48
N ASN A 648 -7.82 19.76 -28.50
CA ASN A 648 -7.69 18.89 -29.66
C ASN A 648 -8.96 18.79 -30.52
N GLY A 649 -9.87 19.75 -30.39
CA GLY A 649 -11.03 19.88 -31.28
C GLY A 649 -12.32 19.22 -30.80
N LEU A 650 -12.45 18.88 -29.51
CA LEU A 650 -13.74 18.51 -28.93
C LEU A 650 -14.70 19.71 -28.98
N ALA A 651 -15.90 19.50 -29.52
CA ALA A 651 -16.86 20.58 -29.75
C ALA A 651 -17.15 21.40 -28.47
N PRO A 652 -17.31 22.74 -28.57
CA PRO A 652 -17.44 23.62 -27.40
C PRO A 652 -18.66 23.35 -26.51
N ASP A 653 -19.73 22.81 -27.10
CA ASP A 653 -21.00 22.48 -26.46
C ASP A 653 -20.99 21.14 -25.71
N VAL A 654 -19.96 20.32 -25.89
CA VAL A 654 -19.84 19.03 -25.20
C VAL A 654 -19.48 19.24 -23.74
N LYS A 655 -20.27 18.70 -22.81
CA LYS A 655 -20.02 18.82 -21.37
C LYS A 655 -19.49 17.51 -20.75
N LEU A 656 -18.87 17.61 -19.58
CA LEU A 656 -18.48 16.47 -18.75
C LEU A 656 -19.28 16.52 -17.44
N VAL A 657 -20.07 15.48 -17.17
CA VAL A 657 -20.90 15.39 -15.97
C VAL A 657 -20.28 14.38 -14.99
N CYS A 658 -19.83 14.85 -13.82
CA CYS A 658 -19.22 14.02 -12.79
C CYS A 658 -20.12 13.94 -11.55
N THR A 659 -20.77 12.79 -11.33
CA THR A 659 -21.77 12.60 -10.26
C THR A 659 -21.18 11.86 -9.07
N GLY A 660 -21.65 12.14 -7.86
CA GLY A 660 -21.15 11.50 -6.65
C GLY A 660 -21.46 12.29 -5.38
N ALA A 661 -21.41 11.63 -4.22
CA ALA A 661 -21.66 12.30 -2.94
C ALA A 661 -20.60 13.39 -2.67
N GLY A 662 -21.07 14.60 -2.38
CA GLY A 662 -20.22 15.76 -2.09
C GLY A 662 -19.32 15.52 -0.89
N ASN A 663 -18.02 15.72 -1.08
CA ASN A 663 -17.01 15.65 -0.03
C ASN A 663 -16.03 16.82 -0.19
N ALA A 664 -15.06 16.96 0.71
CA ALA A 664 -14.05 18.02 0.63
C ALA A 664 -13.21 18.00 -0.68
N ARG A 665 -13.21 16.89 -1.43
CA ARG A 665 -12.56 16.83 -2.76
C ARG A 665 -13.41 17.42 -3.87
N LEU A 666 -14.73 17.49 -3.72
CA LEU A 666 -15.58 18.11 -4.74
C LEU A 666 -15.20 19.59 -4.94
N SER A 667 -15.05 20.36 -3.85
CA SER A 667 -14.63 21.76 -3.95
C SER A 667 -13.25 21.90 -4.60
N PHE A 668 -12.29 21.05 -4.21
CA PHE A 668 -10.97 21.03 -4.83
C PHE A 668 -11.02 20.74 -6.34
N LEU A 669 -11.87 19.80 -6.78
CA LEU A 669 -12.01 19.46 -8.19
C LEU A 669 -12.73 20.57 -8.98
N ALA A 670 -13.71 21.24 -8.38
CA ALA A 670 -14.37 22.40 -8.98
C ALA A 670 -13.38 23.57 -9.16
N ASP A 671 -12.59 23.88 -8.14
CA ASP A 671 -11.53 24.90 -8.21
C ASP A 671 -10.48 24.55 -9.28
N ALA A 672 -10.10 23.27 -9.37
CA ALA A 672 -9.17 22.79 -10.40
C ALA A 672 -9.77 22.96 -11.81
N ALA A 673 -11.02 22.58 -12.03
CA ALA A 673 -11.70 22.78 -13.31
C ALA A 673 -11.76 24.27 -13.69
N GLN A 674 -12.09 25.14 -12.73
CA GLN A 674 -12.09 26.59 -12.94
C GLN A 674 -10.70 27.13 -13.30
N SER A 675 -9.64 26.69 -12.60
CA SER A 675 -8.26 27.11 -12.89
C SER A 675 -7.78 26.68 -14.29
N MET A 676 -8.38 25.62 -14.84
CA MET A 676 -8.13 25.13 -16.20
C MET A 676 -9.01 25.79 -17.26
N GLY A 677 -9.94 26.68 -16.87
CA GLY A 677 -10.93 27.30 -17.77
C GLY A 677 -12.00 26.33 -18.26
N LEU A 678 -12.37 25.34 -17.44
CA LEU A 678 -13.34 24.28 -17.77
C LEU A 678 -14.65 24.40 -16.98
N ASP A 679 -14.83 25.46 -16.19
CA ASP A 679 -15.95 25.65 -15.27
C ASP A 679 -17.33 25.67 -15.94
N GLU A 680 -17.44 26.20 -17.16
CA GLU A 680 -18.70 26.16 -17.92
C GLU A 680 -18.98 24.79 -18.58
N ARG A 681 -17.98 23.91 -18.62
CA ARG A 681 -18.04 22.63 -19.35
C ARG A 681 -18.00 21.39 -18.46
N VAL A 682 -17.65 21.53 -17.18
CA VAL A 682 -17.63 20.43 -16.22
C VAL A 682 -18.69 20.66 -15.16
N ILE A 683 -19.65 19.74 -15.07
CA ILE A 683 -20.80 19.84 -14.16
C ILE A 683 -20.65 18.80 -13.05
N PHE A 684 -20.83 19.27 -11.81
CA PHE A 684 -20.83 18.43 -10.62
C PHE A 684 -22.20 18.48 -9.94
N PRO A 685 -23.18 17.66 -10.34
CA PRO A 685 -24.54 17.72 -9.82
C PRO A 685 -24.66 17.13 -8.39
N GLY A 686 -23.58 16.56 -7.85
CA GLY A 686 -23.60 15.88 -6.56
C GLY A 686 -24.22 14.48 -6.65
N TYR A 687 -24.88 14.05 -5.58
CA TYR A 687 -25.52 12.74 -5.50
C TYR A 687 -26.88 12.77 -6.20
N LEU A 688 -27.15 11.78 -7.06
CA LEU A 688 -28.38 11.67 -7.83
C LEU A 688 -29.21 10.47 -7.38
N THR A 689 -30.52 10.57 -7.60
CA THR A 689 -31.42 9.43 -7.48
C THR A 689 -31.11 8.38 -8.56
N ASN A 690 -31.57 7.14 -8.39
CA ASN A 690 -31.34 6.11 -9.42
C ASN A 690 -32.09 6.49 -10.71
N GLU A 691 -33.25 7.13 -10.56
CA GLU A 691 -34.11 7.62 -11.64
C GLU A 691 -33.40 8.71 -12.44
N ASP A 692 -32.86 9.74 -11.77
CA ASP A 692 -32.10 10.81 -12.43
C ASP A 692 -30.83 10.26 -13.09
N LEU A 693 -30.12 9.35 -12.42
CA LEU A 693 -28.93 8.72 -12.97
C LEU A 693 -29.24 7.87 -14.21
N ALA A 694 -30.38 7.17 -14.23
CA ALA A 694 -30.84 6.41 -15.41
C ALA A 694 -31.09 7.34 -16.60
N VAL A 695 -31.77 8.47 -16.36
CA VAL A 695 -32.04 9.48 -17.39
C VAL A 695 -30.74 10.07 -17.93
N LEU A 696 -29.78 10.43 -17.05
CA LEU A 696 -28.48 10.92 -17.47
C LEU A 696 -27.69 9.86 -18.26
N MET A 697 -27.66 8.63 -17.80
CA MET A 697 -26.93 7.56 -18.48
C MET A 697 -27.47 7.34 -19.89
N ALA A 698 -28.80 7.24 -20.04
CA ALA A 698 -29.45 7.02 -21.33
C ALA A 698 -29.22 8.13 -22.36
N ASN A 699 -29.10 9.38 -21.88
CA ASN A 699 -28.94 10.54 -22.74
C ASN A 699 -27.48 11.00 -22.88
N ALA A 700 -26.50 10.33 -22.25
CA ALA A 700 -25.08 10.59 -22.44
C ALA A 700 -24.62 10.16 -23.86
N SER A 701 -23.58 10.82 -24.38
CA SER A 701 -22.87 10.35 -25.58
C SER A 701 -22.00 9.14 -25.29
N GLY A 702 -21.50 9.01 -24.05
CA GLY A 702 -20.78 7.83 -23.57
C GLY A 702 -20.39 7.94 -22.11
N ILE A 703 -19.93 6.83 -21.54
CA ILE A 703 -19.34 6.79 -20.21
C ILE A 703 -17.82 6.84 -20.31
N ILE A 704 -17.19 7.71 -19.53
CA ILE A 704 -15.73 7.75 -19.36
C ILE A 704 -15.37 7.31 -17.93
N PHE A 705 -14.64 6.20 -17.79
CA PHE A 705 -14.41 5.56 -16.49
C PHE A 705 -12.90 5.37 -16.19
N PRO A 706 -12.18 6.44 -15.81
CA PRO A 706 -10.72 6.46 -15.68
C PRO A 706 -10.18 5.98 -14.32
N SER A 707 -10.89 5.08 -13.64
CA SER A 707 -10.52 4.59 -12.31
C SER A 707 -9.16 3.88 -12.29
N LEU A 708 -8.31 4.26 -11.33
CA LEU A 708 -7.00 3.64 -11.07
C LEU A 708 -7.11 2.23 -10.44
N TYR A 709 -8.26 1.92 -9.84
CA TYR A 709 -8.54 0.62 -9.23
C TYR A 709 -10.05 0.37 -9.20
N GLU A 710 -10.47 -0.81 -9.66
CA GLU A 710 -11.81 -1.35 -9.46
C GLU A 710 -11.77 -2.79 -8.94
N GLY A 711 -12.77 -3.11 -8.11
CA GLY A 711 -13.05 -4.51 -7.75
C GLY A 711 -13.91 -5.21 -8.79
N PHE A 712 -14.80 -4.48 -9.46
CA PHE A 712 -15.63 -4.99 -10.55
C PHE A 712 -15.99 -3.91 -11.58
N GLY A 713 -16.53 -2.76 -11.13
CA GLY A 713 -16.93 -1.66 -12.03
C GLY A 713 -18.42 -1.72 -12.44
N LEU A 714 -19.33 -1.85 -11.47
CA LEU A 714 -20.77 -1.98 -11.74
C LEU A 714 -21.36 -0.91 -12.70
N PRO A 715 -21.02 0.40 -12.60
CA PRO A 715 -21.56 1.39 -13.53
C PRO A 715 -21.18 1.17 -15.00
N VAL A 716 -20.08 0.46 -15.26
CA VAL A 716 -19.65 0.12 -16.63
C VAL A 716 -20.61 -0.90 -17.24
N ILE A 717 -20.94 -1.97 -16.52
CA ILE A 717 -21.88 -2.98 -17.03
C ILE A 717 -23.32 -2.46 -17.09
N GLU A 718 -23.70 -1.53 -16.20
CA GLU A 718 -24.99 -0.83 -16.25
C GLU A 718 -25.11 -0.01 -17.54
N ALA A 719 -24.04 0.73 -17.90
CA ALA A 719 -24.01 1.50 -19.15
C ALA A 719 -24.06 0.59 -20.38
N MET A 720 -23.34 -0.53 -20.36
CA MET A 720 -23.37 -1.51 -21.45
C MET A 720 -24.76 -2.13 -21.63
N ALA A 721 -25.45 -2.48 -20.53
CA ALA A 721 -26.83 -2.98 -20.56
C ALA A 721 -27.81 -1.93 -21.09
N ALA A 722 -27.59 -0.66 -20.77
CA ALA A 722 -28.37 0.47 -21.25
C ALA A 722 -28.05 0.88 -22.70
N GLY A 723 -27.14 0.19 -23.38
CA GLY A 723 -26.76 0.49 -24.77
C GLY A 723 -25.98 1.79 -24.92
N ILE A 724 -25.12 2.13 -23.95
CA ILE A 724 -24.29 3.32 -23.94
C ILE A 724 -22.83 2.92 -24.18
N PRO A 725 -22.11 3.56 -25.12
CA PRO A 725 -20.72 3.22 -25.38
C PRO A 725 -19.86 3.63 -24.19
N VAL A 726 -18.88 2.77 -23.86
CA VAL A 726 -18.01 2.96 -22.69
C VAL A 726 -16.56 3.09 -23.14
N ALA A 727 -15.85 4.04 -22.54
CA ALA A 727 -14.41 4.07 -22.49
C ALA A 727 -13.97 3.93 -21.02
N CYS A 728 -13.09 2.98 -20.73
CA CYS A 728 -12.66 2.71 -19.36
C CYS A 728 -11.19 2.31 -19.25
N SER A 729 -10.74 2.23 -18.00
CA SER A 729 -9.33 1.95 -17.70
C SER A 729 -8.96 0.50 -18.01
N ASN A 730 -7.75 0.29 -18.53
CA ASN A 730 -7.21 -1.03 -18.86
C ASN A 730 -6.57 -1.78 -17.67
N VAL A 731 -6.91 -1.42 -16.43
CA VAL A 731 -6.30 -1.96 -15.21
C VAL A 731 -7.33 -2.66 -14.33
N THR A 732 -6.84 -3.56 -13.47
CA THR A 732 -7.65 -4.28 -12.47
C THR A 732 -8.75 -5.15 -13.08
N SER A 733 -9.99 -5.11 -12.57
CA SER A 733 -11.10 -5.95 -13.04
C SER A 733 -11.76 -5.43 -14.32
N LEU A 734 -11.49 -4.21 -14.77
CA LEU A 734 -12.22 -3.64 -15.90
C LEU A 734 -11.99 -4.39 -17.22
N PRO A 735 -10.76 -4.78 -17.61
CA PRO A 735 -10.52 -5.55 -18.83
C PRO A 735 -11.27 -6.88 -18.87
N GLU A 736 -11.33 -7.61 -17.75
CA GLU A 736 -12.09 -8.86 -17.69
C GLU A 736 -13.60 -8.64 -17.74
N VAL A 737 -14.10 -7.49 -17.28
CA VAL A 737 -15.53 -7.18 -17.27
C VAL A 737 -16.00 -6.73 -18.65
N VAL A 738 -15.28 -5.83 -19.30
CA VAL A 738 -15.69 -5.26 -20.60
C VAL A 738 -15.25 -6.09 -21.80
N ALA A 739 -14.17 -6.87 -21.68
CA ALA A 739 -13.55 -7.56 -22.81
C ALA A 739 -13.29 -6.61 -23.99
N ASP A 740 -13.88 -6.89 -25.16
CA ASP A 740 -13.80 -6.13 -26.41
C ASP A 740 -14.92 -5.07 -26.57
N ALA A 741 -15.79 -4.90 -25.57
CA ALA A 741 -16.98 -4.07 -25.66
C ALA A 741 -16.82 -2.63 -25.10
N ALA A 742 -15.58 -2.17 -24.90
CA ALA A 742 -15.27 -0.80 -24.48
C ALA A 742 -13.93 -0.33 -25.06
N ILE A 743 -13.76 0.99 -25.19
CA ILE A 743 -12.43 1.58 -25.45
C ILE A 743 -11.60 1.45 -24.17
N LEU A 744 -10.46 0.75 -24.25
CA LEU A 744 -9.54 0.59 -23.12
C LEU A 744 -8.38 1.58 -23.23
N PHE A 745 -8.10 2.31 -22.14
CA PHE A 745 -6.98 3.25 -22.06
C PHE A 745 -6.20 3.09 -20.75
N ASN A 746 -4.95 3.56 -20.73
CA ASN A 746 -4.19 3.65 -19.49
C ASN A 746 -4.67 4.86 -18.67
N PRO A 747 -5.23 4.67 -17.45
CA PRO A 747 -5.77 5.78 -16.64
C PRO A 747 -4.71 6.76 -16.15
N ARG A 748 -3.42 6.51 -16.38
CA ARG A 748 -2.32 7.41 -16.00
C ARG A 748 -1.84 8.28 -17.15
N ILE A 749 -2.35 8.06 -18.36
CA ILE A 749 -1.91 8.76 -19.56
C ILE A 749 -3.07 9.65 -20.04
N PRO A 750 -3.04 10.96 -19.75
CA PRO A 750 -4.19 11.85 -20.02
C PRO A 750 -4.48 11.99 -21.51
N THR A 751 -3.48 11.82 -22.39
CA THR A 751 -3.67 11.85 -23.84
C THR A 751 -4.50 10.67 -24.34
N GLN A 752 -4.31 9.45 -23.82
CA GLN A 752 -5.13 8.30 -24.19
C GLN A 752 -6.58 8.44 -23.72
N ILE A 753 -6.79 9.05 -22.55
CA ILE A 753 -8.15 9.38 -22.07
C ILE A 753 -8.78 10.43 -22.99
N ALA A 754 -8.03 11.45 -23.39
CA ALA A 754 -8.50 12.49 -24.30
C ALA A 754 -8.87 11.93 -25.69
N GLU A 755 -8.05 11.02 -26.23
CA GLU A 755 -8.34 10.29 -27.48
C GLU A 755 -9.64 9.50 -27.35
N ALA A 756 -9.83 8.76 -26.25
CA ALA A 756 -11.06 8.00 -26.01
C ALA A 756 -12.31 8.91 -25.88
N ILE A 757 -12.18 10.06 -25.21
CA ILE A 757 -13.24 11.10 -25.13
C ILE A 757 -13.62 11.57 -26.54
N ILE A 758 -12.64 11.86 -27.40
CA ILE A 758 -12.87 12.32 -28.78
C ILE A 758 -13.53 11.20 -29.60
N SER A 759 -13.04 9.96 -29.50
CA SER A 759 -13.62 8.80 -30.20
C SER A 759 -15.09 8.58 -29.82
N LEU A 760 -15.44 8.63 -28.53
CA LEU A 760 -16.84 8.49 -28.08
C LEU A 760 -17.76 9.58 -28.67
N GLN A 761 -17.23 10.76 -28.97
CA GLN A 761 -18.03 11.88 -29.48
C GLN A 761 -18.10 11.92 -31.01
N HIS A 762 -17.04 11.51 -31.72
CA HIS A 762 -16.91 11.71 -33.17
C HIS A 762 -16.97 10.42 -34.00
N ASP A 763 -16.64 9.26 -33.45
CA ASP A 763 -16.60 7.99 -34.18
C ASP A 763 -17.92 7.21 -33.99
N LYS A 764 -18.90 7.50 -34.84
CA LYS A 764 -20.24 6.88 -34.76
C LYS A 764 -20.20 5.39 -35.02
N ASP A 765 -19.40 4.94 -35.98
CA ASP A 765 -19.31 3.53 -36.37
C ASP A 765 -18.70 2.71 -35.23
N LEU A 766 -17.64 3.22 -34.59
CA LEU A 766 -17.07 2.61 -33.39
C LEU A 766 -18.10 2.57 -32.25
N CYS A 767 -18.82 3.67 -32.00
CA CYS A 767 -19.83 3.71 -30.95
C CYS A 767 -20.95 2.68 -31.18
N GLU A 768 -21.45 2.52 -32.42
CA GLU A 768 -22.45 1.50 -32.75
C GLU A 768 -21.92 0.07 -32.52
N GLN A 769 -20.67 -0.19 -32.88
CA GLN A 769 -20.00 -1.48 -32.61
C GLN A 769 -19.90 -1.74 -31.10
N LEU A 770 -19.45 -0.75 -30.32
CA LEU A 770 -19.32 -0.85 -28.87
C LEU A 770 -20.67 -1.04 -28.18
N ILE A 771 -21.73 -0.38 -28.64
CA ILE A 771 -23.09 -0.56 -28.10
C ILE A 771 -23.56 -2.00 -28.31
N LYS A 772 -23.41 -2.53 -29.54
CA LYS A 772 -23.81 -3.91 -29.85
C LYS A 772 -23.02 -4.93 -29.03
N ALA A 773 -21.69 -4.77 -28.97
CA ALA A 773 -20.83 -5.63 -28.16
C ALA A 773 -21.17 -5.50 -26.67
N GLY A 774 -21.47 -4.28 -26.21
CA GLY A 774 -21.81 -3.96 -24.83
C GLY A 774 -23.08 -4.67 -24.36
N ILE A 775 -24.15 -4.58 -25.14
CA ILE A 775 -25.42 -5.24 -24.83
C ILE A 775 -25.24 -6.77 -24.75
N GLU A 776 -24.52 -7.38 -25.71
CA GLU A 776 -24.26 -8.83 -25.67
C GLU A 776 -23.40 -9.22 -24.47
N ARG A 777 -22.37 -8.41 -24.15
CA ARG A 777 -21.51 -8.65 -23.00
C ARG A 777 -22.26 -8.51 -21.67
N ALA A 778 -23.16 -7.54 -21.55
CA ALA A 778 -23.95 -7.28 -20.35
C ALA A 778 -24.90 -8.44 -19.99
N LYS A 779 -25.37 -9.22 -20.96
CA LYS A 779 -26.19 -10.44 -20.71
C LYS A 779 -25.49 -11.47 -19.84
N LEU A 780 -24.15 -11.48 -19.80
CA LEU A 780 -23.39 -12.35 -18.92
C LEU A 780 -23.49 -11.95 -17.44
N PHE A 781 -24.00 -10.76 -17.16
CA PHE A 781 -24.06 -10.10 -15.85
C PHE A 781 -25.48 -9.65 -15.46
N GLU A 782 -26.54 -10.11 -16.12
CA GLU A 782 -27.91 -9.62 -15.87
C GLU A 782 -28.73 -10.45 -14.86
N ASP A 783 -28.38 -11.72 -14.65
CA ASP A 783 -29.20 -12.66 -13.86
C ASP A 783 -28.75 -12.76 -12.38
N SER A 784 -29.33 -11.92 -11.52
CA SER A 784 -29.04 -11.94 -10.07
C SER A 784 -29.41 -13.29 -9.41
N SER A 785 -30.34 -14.07 -9.99
CA SER A 785 -30.69 -15.41 -9.50
C SER A 785 -29.56 -16.41 -9.73
N ARG A 786 -28.79 -16.26 -10.80
CA ARG A 786 -27.60 -17.08 -11.08
C ARG A 786 -26.53 -16.84 -10.01
N MET A 787 -26.26 -15.58 -9.68
CA MET A 787 -25.34 -15.21 -8.60
C MET A 787 -25.77 -15.86 -7.27
N ALA A 788 -27.05 -15.81 -6.92
CA ALA A 788 -27.56 -16.46 -5.72
C ALA A 788 -27.39 -17.98 -5.75
N LYS A 789 -27.58 -18.65 -6.91
CA LYS A 789 -27.34 -20.10 -7.06
C LYS A 789 -25.87 -20.46 -6.83
N GLU A 790 -24.93 -19.65 -7.32
CA GLU A 790 -23.50 -19.87 -7.11
C GLU A 790 -23.11 -19.71 -5.63
N TYR A 791 -23.62 -18.67 -4.96
CA TYR A 791 -23.45 -18.49 -3.51
C TYR A 791 -24.08 -19.65 -2.72
N TRP A 792 -25.28 -20.07 -3.10
CA TRP A 792 -25.98 -21.18 -2.46
C TRP A 792 -25.22 -22.50 -2.57
N TYR A 793 -24.71 -22.82 -3.77
CA TYR A 793 -23.83 -23.97 -3.97
C TYR A 793 -22.61 -23.90 -3.05
N LEU A 794 -21.99 -22.73 -2.92
CA LEU A 794 -20.85 -22.53 -2.04
C LEU A 794 -21.20 -22.73 -0.56
N PHE A 795 -22.37 -22.25 -0.12
CA PHE A 795 -22.85 -22.49 1.24
C PHE A 795 -23.04 -23.99 1.52
N GLN A 796 -23.68 -24.69 0.59
CA GLN A 796 -23.85 -26.14 0.68
C GLN A 796 -22.50 -26.87 0.69
N TYR A 797 -21.55 -26.43 -0.12
CA TYR A 797 -20.19 -26.98 -0.14
C TYR A 797 -19.48 -26.77 1.20
N ALA A 798 -19.51 -25.55 1.75
CA ALA A 798 -18.90 -25.23 3.04
C ALA A 798 -19.50 -26.04 4.19
N LEU A 799 -20.83 -26.23 4.19
CA LEU A 799 -21.53 -27.08 5.16
C LEU A 799 -21.07 -28.55 5.08
N ARG A 800 -21.04 -29.13 3.87
CA ARG A 800 -20.62 -30.54 3.68
C ARG A 800 -19.17 -30.81 4.05
N GLN A 801 -18.26 -29.91 3.69
CA GLN A 801 -16.83 -30.06 4.02
C GLN A 801 -16.61 -30.08 5.53
N ASN A 802 -17.34 -29.25 6.28
CA ASN A 802 -17.23 -29.17 7.73
C ASN A 802 -17.77 -30.43 8.44
N GLU A 803 -18.75 -31.11 7.86
CA GLU A 803 -19.31 -32.37 8.39
C GLU A 803 -18.39 -33.58 8.18
N GLN A 804 -17.45 -33.54 7.23
CA GLN A 804 -16.76 -34.73 6.71
C GLN A 804 -15.23 -34.81 6.94
N GLN A 805 -14.59 -33.80 7.52
CA GLN A 805 -13.12 -33.78 7.66
C GLN A 805 -12.63 -33.61 9.10
N ASP A 806 -11.54 -34.31 9.43
CA ASP A 806 -10.72 -33.93 10.57
C ASP A 806 -9.96 -32.66 10.21
N GLN A 807 -10.13 -31.62 10.99
CA GLN A 807 -9.49 -30.34 10.71
C GLN A 807 -8.93 -29.74 11.99
N LEU A 808 -7.69 -29.28 11.90
CA LEU A 808 -7.08 -28.47 12.93
C LEU A 808 -7.13 -26.99 12.54
N THR A 809 -7.62 -26.16 13.47
CA THR A 809 -7.63 -24.69 13.30
C THR A 809 -7.03 -24.00 14.52
N GLY A 810 -6.48 -22.81 14.32
CA GLY A 810 -5.89 -22.01 15.41
C GLY A 810 -4.40 -22.25 15.65
N THR A 811 -3.69 -22.88 14.71
CA THR A 811 -2.24 -23.03 14.72
C THR A 811 -1.58 -22.08 13.72
N TYR A 812 -0.42 -21.55 14.05
CA TYR A 812 0.45 -20.82 13.12
C TYR A 812 1.18 -21.80 12.19
N GLU A 813 1.68 -21.29 11.06
CA GLU A 813 2.38 -22.13 10.08
C GLU A 813 3.57 -22.87 10.69
N ASP A 814 4.30 -22.27 11.62
CA ASP A 814 5.43 -22.86 12.33
C ASP A 814 5.04 -23.78 13.52
N GLY A 815 3.76 -24.13 13.65
CA GLY A 815 3.26 -25.04 14.68
C GLY A 815 3.03 -24.38 16.05
N TRP A 816 3.33 -23.08 16.19
CA TRP A 816 2.94 -22.33 17.39
C TRP A 816 1.43 -22.21 17.52
N VAL A 817 0.96 -22.04 18.75
CA VAL A 817 -0.46 -21.82 19.06
C VAL A 817 -0.60 -20.68 20.05
N GLY A 818 -1.67 -19.90 19.93
CA GLY A 818 -2.01 -18.86 20.92
C GLY A 818 -2.70 -19.43 22.15
N SER A 819 -3.71 -18.72 22.66
CA SER A 819 -4.44 -19.16 23.86
C SER A 819 -5.37 -20.36 23.61
N ARG A 820 -5.68 -20.66 22.33
CA ARG A 820 -6.62 -21.72 21.94
C ARG A 820 -6.32 -22.29 20.55
N MET A 821 -6.60 -23.57 20.37
CA MET A 821 -6.72 -24.26 19.08
C MET A 821 -7.95 -25.17 19.10
N ASN A 822 -8.46 -25.55 17.94
CA ASN A 822 -9.63 -26.43 17.85
C ASN A 822 -9.39 -27.55 16.86
N ILE A 823 -9.90 -28.73 17.20
CA ILE A 823 -9.82 -29.93 16.40
C ILE A 823 -11.25 -30.37 16.08
N GLN A 824 -11.66 -30.18 14.83
CA GLN A 824 -12.83 -30.81 14.28
C GLN A 824 -12.48 -32.26 13.97
N VAL A 825 -13.34 -33.19 14.37
CA VAL A 825 -13.17 -34.62 14.14
C VAL A 825 -14.35 -35.11 13.33
N ALA A 826 -14.10 -35.83 12.25
CA ALA A 826 -15.14 -36.44 11.44
C ALA A 826 -15.85 -37.57 12.21
N PRO A 827 -17.15 -37.81 11.95
CA PRO A 827 -17.84 -38.99 12.45
C PRO A 827 -17.16 -40.28 11.96
N SER A 828 -17.09 -41.30 12.80
CA SER A 828 -16.47 -42.59 12.49
C SER A 828 -17.14 -43.71 13.28
N THR A 829 -17.31 -44.85 12.62
CA THR A 829 -17.75 -46.10 13.27
C THR A 829 -16.65 -46.74 14.11
N ASP A 830 -15.38 -46.44 13.81
CA ASP A 830 -14.23 -46.89 14.59
C ASP A 830 -13.96 -46.00 15.82
N LYS A 831 -13.38 -46.59 16.87
CA LYS A 831 -12.89 -45.86 18.03
C LYS A 831 -11.83 -44.84 17.60
N GLN A 832 -12.03 -43.58 17.99
CA GLN A 832 -11.18 -42.47 17.60
C GLN A 832 -10.35 -42.00 18.80
N ILE A 833 -9.06 -41.76 18.61
CA ILE A 833 -8.16 -41.22 19.65
C ILE A 833 -7.40 -40.03 19.08
N LEU A 834 -7.46 -38.89 19.76
CA LEU A 834 -6.59 -37.75 19.49
C LEU A 834 -5.26 -37.96 20.19
N GLU A 835 -4.16 -37.78 19.45
CA GLU A 835 -2.81 -37.72 20.01
C GLU A 835 -2.12 -36.42 19.58
N MET A 836 -1.61 -35.67 20.56
CA MET A 836 -0.92 -34.40 20.34
C MET A 836 0.40 -34.35 21.11
N GLU A 837 1.50 -34.02 20.41
CA GLU A 837 2.81 -33.77 21.02
C GLU A 837 3.02 -32.26 21.16
N LEU A 838 3.20 -31.81 22.39
CA LEU A 838 3.29 -30.42 22.80
C LEU A 838 4.70 -30.13 23.32
N PHE A 839 5.26 -29.00 22.91
CA PHE A 839 6.60 -28.58 23.30
C PHE A 839 6.62 -27.11 23.72
N VAL A 840 7.25 -26.83 24.86
CA VAL A 840 7.51 -25.47 25.35
C VAL A 840 9.02 -25.22 25.26
N PRO A 841 9.51 -24.40 24.32
CA PRO A 841 10.94 -24.11 24.16
C PRO A 841 11.61 -23.51 25.40
N ASP A 842 12.92 -23.71 25.56
CA ASP A 842 13.68 -23.25 26.74
C ASP A 842 13.69 -21.73 26.93
N TRP A 843 13.58 -20.98 25.83
CA TRP A 843 13.62 -19.52 25.85
C TRP A 843 12.27 -18.89 26.23
N THR A 844 11.16 -19.65 26.32
CA THR A 844 9.86 -19.05 26.61
C THR A 844 9.81 -18.43 28.01
N PRO A 845 9.13 -17.29 28.19
CA PRO A 845 9.08 -16.59 29.47
C PRO A 845 8.31 -17.35 30.56
N GLN A 846 7.37 -18.22 30.20
CA GLN A 846 6.60 -19.00 31.16
C GLN A 846 7.35 -20.26 31.59
N SER A 847 7.33 -20.56 32.89
CA SER A 847 7.86 -21.81 33.43
C SER A 847 6.99 -23.03 33.15
N LYS A 848 5.67 -22.82 32.96
CA LYS A 848 4.70 -23.86 32.61
C LYS A 848 3.50 -23.31 31.85
N ILE A 849 2.93 -24.16 30.98
CA ILE A 849 1.67 -23.94 30.26
C ILE A 849 0.67 -25.02 30.68
N VAL A 850 -0.55 -24.62 31.02
CA VAL A 850 -1.67 -25.51 31.33
C VAL A 850 -2.55 -25.67 30.10
N VAL A 851 -2.78 -26.92 29.70
CA VAL A 851 -3.56 -27.32 28.52
C VAL A 851 -4.85 -28.00 28.98
N LYS A 852 -6.00 -27.52 28.51
CA LYS A 852 -7.32 -28.09 28.81
C LYS A 852 -8.06 -28.43 27.52
N ALA A 853 -8.55 -29.66 27.39
CA ALA A 853 -9.42 -30.06 26.30
C ALA A 853 -10.89 -29.98 26.72
N LEU A 854 -11.71 -29.30 25.92
CA LEU A 854 -13.11 -29.01 26.19
C LEU A 854 -13.96 -29.44 24.99
N ARG A 855 -15.13 -30.01 25.26
CA ARG A 855 -16.19 -30.22 24.27
C ARG A 855 -17.47 -29.65 24.85
N ASP A 856 -18.12 -28.75 24.12
CA ASP A 856 -19.32 -28.03 24.57
C ASP A 856 -19.17 -27.41 25.97
N GLY A 857 -17.98 -26.82 26.22
CA GLY A 857 -17.63 -26.18 27.49
C GLY A 857 -17.27 -27.15 28.64
N LYS A 858 -17.40 -28.48 28.45
CA LYS A 858 -17.10 -29.50 29.46
C LYS A 858 -15.70 -30.09 29.25
N ALA A 859 -14.94 -30.23 30.34
CA ALA A 859 -13.61 -30.82 30.31
C ALA A 859 -13.65 -32.30 29.90
N GLN A 860 -12.82 -32.65 28.93
CA GLN A 860 -12.71 -34.02 28.42
C GLN A 860 -11.64 -34.84 29.15
N ALA A 861 -10.70 -34.18 29.83
CA ALA A 861 -9.69 -34.79 30.69
C ALA A 861 -9.18 -33.80 31.74
N ALA A 862 -8.36 -34.31 32.67
CA ALA A 862 -7.61 -33.48 33.60
C ALA A 862 -6.68 -32.50 32.84
N PRO A 863 -6.46 -31.27 33.35
CA PRO A 863 -5.53 -30.33 32.74
C PRO A 863 -4.12 -30.91 32.66
N LEU A 864 -3.48 -30.80 31.49
CA LEU A 864 -2.10 -31.23 31.27
C LEU A 864 -1.16 -30.03 31.50
N GLU A 865 -0.16 -30.18 32.35
CA GLU A 865 0.90 -29.17 32.52
C GLU A 865 2.12 -29.51 31.67
N VAL A 866 2.53 -28.58 30.81
CA VAL A 866 3.76 -28.68 30.00
C VAL A 866 4.77 -27.68 30.53
N ARG A 867 5.91 -28.18 31.02
CA ARG A 867 6.98 -27.34 31.58
C ARG A 867 7.93 -26.85 30.50
N ARG A 868 8.55 -25.69 30.72
CA ARG A 868 9.60 -25.14 29.87
C ARG A 868 10.73 -26.15 29.64
N GLY A 869 11.18 -26.28 28.40
CA GLY A 869 12.20 -27.24 27.96
C GLY A 869 11.73 -28.67 27.87
N LYS A 870 10.43 -28.95 28.08
CA LYS A 870 9.88 -30.31 28.11
C LYS A 870 8.83 -30.50 27.03
N LYS A 871 8.77 -31.75 26.57
CA LYS A 871 7.70 -32.27 25.72
C LYS A 871 6.65 -32.95 26.58
N ALA A 872 5.39 -32.89 26.16
CA ALA A 872 4.29 -33.64 26.75
C ALA A 872 3.37 -34.17 25.65
N VAL A 873 2.77 -35.34 25.89
CA VAL A 873 1.80 -35.94 24.96
C VAL A 873 0.42 -35.92 25.58
N LEU A 874 -0.54 -35.31 24.88
CA LEU A 874 -1.96 -35.34 25.22
C LEU A 874 -2.64 -36.44 24.39
N THR A 875 -3.24 -37.42 25.06
CA THR A 875 -4.03 -38.49 24.43
C THR A 875 -5.46 -38.43 24.94
N LEU A 876 -6.44 -38.34 24.03
CA LEU A 876 -7.86 -38.19 24.38
C LEU A 876 -8.74 -39.10 23.53
N PRO A 877 -9.65 -39.89 24.13
CA PRO A 877 -10.68 -40.58 23.36
C PRO A 877 -11.64 -39.55 22.74
N LEU A 878 -11.99 -39.76 21.48
CA LEU A 878 -12.91 -38.91 20.72
C LEU A 878 -14.23 -39.65 20.48
N SER A 879 -15.31 -38.89 20.29
CA SER A 879 -16.66 -39.41 20.08
C SER A 879 -16.83 -40.06 18.70
N ALA A 880 -17.63 -41.11 18.61
CA ALA A 880 -17.97 -41.76 17.34
C ALA A 880 -18.74 -40.81 16.40
N GLU A 881 -19.59 -39.94 16.94
CA GLU A 881 -20.30 -38.90 16.18
C GLU A 881 -19.39 -37.77 15.66
N GLY A 882 -18.10 -37.80 15.97
CA GLY A 882 -17.19 -36.70 15.65
C GLY A 882 -17.48 -35.45 16.49
N GLY A 883 -17.20 -34.27 15.94
CA GLY A 883 -17.47 -32.97 16.56
C GLY A 883 -16.21 -32.16 16.87
N CYS A 884 -16.40 -30.98 17.47
CA CYS A 884 -15.32 -30.03 17.74
C CYS A 884 -14.77 -30.16 19.18
N LEU A 885 -13.46 -30.31 19.30
CA LEU A 885 -12.70 -30.25 20.55
C LEU A 885 -11.94 -28.92 20.65
N GLU A 886 -12.23 -28.12 21.68
CA GLU A 886 -11.51 -26.87 21.99
C GLU A 886 -10.34 -27.18 22.95
N ILE A 887 -9.10 -26.87 22.55
CA ILE A 887 -7.90 -26.97 23.38
C ILE A 887 -7.52 -25.56 23.85
N LYS A 888 -7.57 -25.31 25.16
CA LYS A 888 -7.16 -24.04 25.79
C LYS A 888 -5.78 -24.14 26.40
N MET A 889 -4.93 -23.15 26.17
CA MET A 889 -3.59 -23.02 26.74
C MET A 889 -3.43 -21.71 27.50
N LYS A 890 -2.89 -21.77 28.72
CA LYS A 890 -2.54 -20.57 29.51
C LYS A 890 -1.29 -20.82 30.37
N PRO A 891 -0.41 -19.82 30.58
CA PRO A 891 -0.47 -18.45 30.05
C PRO A 891 -0.10 -18.34 28.56
N THR A 892 -0.29 -17.17 27.96
CA THR A 892 0.26 -16.80 26.65
C THR A 892 1.25 -15.64 26.80
N PHE A 893 2.04 -15.36 25.77
CA PHE A 893 2.90 -14.17 25.64
C PHE A 893 2.94 -13.66 24.20
N ILE A 894 3.46 -12.45 24.02
CA ILE A 894 3.78 -11.88 22.73
C ILE A 894 5.31 -11.65 22.68
N PRO A 895 6.07 -12.30 21.79
CA PRO A 895 7.53 -12.19 21.76
C PRO A 895 8.06 -10.75 21.76
N ALA A 896 7.39 -9.86 21.02
CA ALA A 896 7.73 -8.44 20.94
C ALA A 896 7.46 -7.60 22.18
N GLU A 897 6.66 -8.10 23.12
CA GLU A 897 6.44 -7.46 24.43
C GLU A 897 7.41 -8.01 25.49
N THR A 898 8.07 -9.12 25.19
CA THR A 898 8.95 -9.85 26.11
C THR A 898 10.45 -9.68 25.81
N GLY A 899 10.79 -8.93 24.75
CA GLY A 899 12.18 -8.67 24.34
C GLY A 899 12.83 -9.80 23.53
N TYR A 900 12.11 -10.89 23.23
CA TYR A 900 12.62 -12.03 22.47
C TYR A 900 12.53 -11.86 20.94
N SER A 901 11.79 -10.86 20.46
CA SER A 901 11.72 -10.50 19.03
C SER A 901 11.42 -9.01 18.91
N ASN A 902 11.96 -8.32 17.91
CA ASN A 902 11.61 -6.91 17.67
C ASN A 902 10.34 -6.75 16.83
N SER A 903 9.85 -7.83 16.21
CA SER A 903 8.79 -7.78 15.19
C SER A 903 7.66 -8.80 15.38
N ASP A 904 7.86 -9.90 16.11
CA ASP A 904 6.84 -10.95 16.25
C ASP A 904 5.76 -10.57 17.28
N GLN A 905 4.60 -10.17 16.75
CA GLN A 905 3.41 -9.72 17.48
C GLN A 905 2.39 -10.84 17.74
N ARG A 906 2.72 -12.10 17.43
CA ARG A 906 1.79 -13.22 17.62
C ARG A 906 1.57 -13.50 19.10
N GLU A 907 0.34 -13.84 19.49
CA GLU A 907 0.07 -14.39 20.82
C GLU A 907 0.45 -15.87 20.79
N LEU A 908 1.47 -16.26 21.57
CA LEU A 908 2.04 -17.61 21.61
C LEU A 908 1.86 -18.24 23.00
N SER A 909 1.72 -19.57 23.06
CA SER A 909 1.76 -20.37 24.29
C SER A 909 2.84 -21.46 24.20
N LEU A 910 2.62 -22.45 23.34
CA LEU A 910 3.49 -23.59 23.10
C LEU A 910 3.45 -24.00 21.62
N GLN A 911 4.35 -24.89 21.22
CA GLN A 911 4.36 -25.50 19.89
C GLN A 911 3.66 -26.86 19.90
N VAL A 912 2.84 -27.12 18.89
CA VAL A 912 2.30 -28.45 18.59
C VAL A 912 3.19 -29.06 17.52
N GLN A 913 4.06 -29.99 17.91
CA GLN A 913 5.00 -30.63 16.99
C GLN A 913 4.34 -31.72 16.14
N ARG A 914 3.30 -32.34 16.69
CA ARG A 914 2.54 -33.39 16.02
C ARG A 914 1.11 -33.39 16.54
N CYS A 915 0.14 -33.55 15.65
CA CYS A 915 -1.27 -33.72 15.98
C CYS A 915 -1.88 -34.72 15.00
N ARG A 916 -2.49 -35.79 15.51
CA ARG A 916 -3.12 -36.82 14.67
C ARG A 916 -4.37 -37.41 15.32
N VAL A 917 -5.34 -37.79 14.49
CA VAL A 917 -6.51 -38.58 14.88
C VAL A 917 -6.24 -40.03 14.47
N ILE A 918 -6.17 -40.92 15.45
CA ILE A 918 -5.89 -42.35 15.28
C ILE A 918 -7.22 -43.11 15.24
N ARG A 919 -7.37 -43.97 14.23
CA ARG A 919 -8.48 -44.91 14.02
C ARG A 919 -7.95 -46.31 13.77
N ASN A 920 -8.79 -47.34 13.86
CA ASN A 920 -8.39 -48.74 13.63
C ASN A 920 -7.77 -48.99 12.23
N GLY A 921 -8.12 -48.18 11.22
CA GLY A 921 -7.58 -48.27 9.86
C GLY A 921 -6.37 -47.37 9.53
N GLY A 922 -5.83 -46.62 10.50
CA GLY A 922 -4.70 -45.71 10.30
C GLY A 922 -4.82 -44.39 11.08
N SER A 923 -3.88 -43.48 10.91
CA SER A 923 -3.91 -42.15 11.55
C SER A 923 -3.98 -41.02 10.52
N VAL A 924 -4.90 -40.07 10.71
CA VAL A 924 -4.97 -38.82 9.94
C VAL A 924 -4.09 -37.79 10.63
N GLN A 925 -3.05 -37.33 9.95
CA GLN A 925 -2.13 -36.33 10.47
C GLN A 925 -2.66 -34.92 10.21
N LEU A 926 -2.89 -34.16 11.27
CA LEU A 926 -3.38 -32.79 11.23
C LEU A 926 -2.25 -31.74 11.23
N ILE A 927 -1.07 -32.12 11.74
CA ILE A 927 0.20 -31.38 11.62
C ILE A 927 1.31 -32.36 11.24
N THR A 928 1.98 -32.11 10.12
CA THR A 928 3.19 -32.84 9.68
C THR A 928 4.39 -32.50 10.58
N GLU A 929 5.18 -33.51 10.94
CA GLU A 929 6.34 -33.36 11.85
C GLU A 929 7.29 -32.28 11.34
N LYS A 930 7.43 -31.19 12.10
CA LYS A 930 8.42 -30.15 11.83
C LYS A 930 9.62 -30.40 12.72
N LYS A 931 10.81 -30.55 12.11
CA LYS A 931 12.08 -30.55 12.85
C LYS A 931 12.19 -29.21 13.60
N SER A 932 12.39 -29.29 14.91
CA SER A 932 12.67 -28.12 15.74
C SER A 932 13.90 -27.39 15.18
N ALA A 933 13.73 -26.16 14.73
CA ALA A 933 14.82 -25.23 14.43
C ALA A 933 15.30 -24.56 15.73
#